data_AF-A0A8T1MB17-F1
#
_entry.id   AF-A0A8T1MB17-F1
#
_cell.length_a   1.000
_cell.length_b   1.000
_cell.length_c   1.000
_cell.angle_alpha   90.00
_cell.angle_beta   90.00
_cell.angle_gamma   90.00
#
_symmetry.space_group_name_H-M   'P 1'
#
loop_
_entity.id
_entity.type
_entity.pdbx_description
1 polymer ?
#
loop_
_entity_poly.entity_id
_entity_poly.type
_entity_poly.pdbx_seq_one_letter_code
_entity_poly.pdbx_strand_id
1 'polypeptide(L)'
;MEPGRGYFKPNDKYRDVVLGWANQPSSMAIVRKQARMVLVMGHELVREIDSNPLYEELRASCKEWLTKGSSKGKYVGVNENYRPGDVLLITRDDHFDVDQVYCKLLSGSNSALIGYPRRDTDDSLSQLLKKMKINFIETTEELPPQFISVKGSADSDAFIPTSYWLERYVKSWKAFSTEQFQARSEELGIEQQYVEDRVMELAEKYGSLMEYLGPCDAKNYVKNERSATALLNYNLALKYQYGSGTGIALPIIHKHPGTIPSSTKPISVIATVYADLPGSFFPLGVYAKPGEGFRWAVLENSEETFSNQWIRINAQTDLIDHYSKWSRWPSVSTELYIRKQGQYISPHGGPLFLQLPQGVNITIQLENVYRYPWLDLRNPKSVASFEHEIEAYSTVPWLVISGDSMNSMLRTIDVYNSKASEVISSARHFDNAIKVMHNYRGSLWEEARSELFVADIQISTGNGHPGYPWMGILSWSRLFTLWSSSIKKGGQSGFVNTIGKNLQVVEATLKGGDEVTNVVYQLLVGDVLLGLNPYQGDMDTGKWSSSKYYGPGLGYYRYLGKLFGYGLVGNGFTEARKNSPPNEPDKTNFWVRRMCMETGYNLVPFHKMWNFPISDDTQKACMRLPCFFPDDEYTQKYKSKVDAVLKEFQGNCSRSNPNKVVFRGDIKRGVGTVRPQNIFLTFK
;
A
#
# COMPACT_ATOMS: atom_id res chain seq x y z
N MET A 1 10.03 26.06 14.42
CA MET A 1 10.79 25.68 15.63
C MET A 1 12.26 25.66 15.24
N GLU A 2 13.10 26.41 15.92
CA GLU A 2 14.55 26.23 15.80
C GLU A 2 14.92 24.89 16.46
N PRO A 3 15.52 23.96 15.73
CA PRO A 3 15.85 22.65 16.28
C PRO A 3 17.02 22.75 17.27
N GLY A 4 16.96 21.92 18.32
CA GLY A 4 17.98 21.87 19.37
C GLY A 4 18.93 20.67 19.24
N ARG A 5 20.04 20.73 19.97
CA ARG A 5 20.92 19.59 20.28
C ARG A 5 20.29 18.72 21.38
N GLY A 6 19.04 18.33 21.22
CA GLY A 6 18.34 17.59 22.25
C GLY A 6 16.82 17.59 22.14
N TYR A 7 16.19 16.78 22.98
CA TYR A 7 14.75 16.57 23.00
C TYR A 7 14.25 16.38 24.44
N PHE A 8 12.97 16.63 24.68
CA PHE A 8 12.35 16.39 25.97
C PHE A 8 12.17 14.89 26.22
N LYS A 9 12.48 14.43 27.43
CA LYS A 9 12.15 13.07 27.86
C LYS A 9 10.80 13.09 28.59
N PRO A 10 9.72 12.56 28.00
CA PRO A 10 8.42 12.48 28.67
C PRO A 10 8.56 11.67 29.96
N ASN A 11 7.89 12.14 31.02
CA ASN A 11 7.88 11.45 32.30
C ASN A 11 6.61 10.59 32.43
N ASP A 12 6.75 9.29 32.19
CA ASP A 12 5.62 8.33 32.17
C ASP A 12 4.82 8.34 33.46
N LYS A 13 5.49 8.48 34.61
CA LYS A 13 4.84 8.57 35.93
C LYS A 13 3.83 9.71 35.99
N TYR A 14 4.09 10.80 35.30
CA TYR A 14 3.24 11.99 35.30
C TYR A 14 2.41 12.16 34.03
N ARG A 15 2.49 11.19 33.09
CA ARG A 15 1.70 11.15 31.85
C ARG A 15 1.92 12.38 30.98
N ASP A 16 3.18 12.74 30.78
CA ASP A 16 3.53 13.82 29.83
C ASP A 16 3.08 13.46 28.43
N VAL A 17 2.42 14.40 27.76
CA VAL A 17 1.86 14.21 26.42
C VAL A 17 2.85 14.80 25.42
N VAL A 18 3.41 13.97 24.55
CA VAL A 18 4.23 14.43 23.43
C VAL A 18 3.32 15.02 22.36
N LEU A 19 3.53 16.28 21.99
CA LEU A 19 2.74 16.97 20.97
C LEU A 19 3.42 16.95 19.59
N GLY A 20 4.61 16.36 19.47
CA GLY A 20 5.32 16.14 18.21
C GLY A 20 6.56 15.24 18.37
N TRP A 21 6.77 14.36 17.38
CA TRP A 21 7.96 13.49 17.20
C TRP A 21 8.23 12.51 18.35
N ALA A 22 7.61 11.32 18.30
CA ALA A 22 7.62 10.32 19.38
C ALA A 22 9.02 9.81 19.81
N ASN A 23 9.99 9.79 18.90
CA ASN A 23 11.36 9.36 19.18
C ASN A 23 12.29 10.48 19.68
N GLN A 24 11.98 11.74 19.39
CA GLN A 24 12.74 12.92 19.83
C GLN A 24 11.77 14.08 20.14
N PRO A 25 11.03 14.02 21.26
CA PRO A 25 9.99 14.99 21.56
C PRO A 25 10.48 16.45 21.58
N SER A 26 9.99 17.25 20.63
CA SER A 26 10.32 18.68 20.54
C SER A 26 9.25 19.58 21.18
N SER A 27 8.13 18.99 21.61
CA SER A 27 7.06 19.67 22.32
C SER A 27 6.31 18.72 23.23
N MET A 28 5.90 19.21 24.40
CA MET A 28 5.13 18.43 25.37
C MET A 28 4.04 19.26 26.05
N ALA A 29 2.88 18.65 26.25
CA ALA A 29 1.85 19.11 27.18
C ALA A 29 2.07 18.44 28.54
N ILE A 30 2.12 19.24 29.59
CA ILE A 30 2.53 18.81 30.93
C ILE A 30 1.46 19.19 31.93
N VAL A 31 1.08 18.21 32.75
CA VAL A 31 0.17 18.39 33.88
C VAL A 31 0.85 17.97 35.17
N ARG A 32 0.87 18.86 36.17
CA ARG A 32 1.38 18.59 37.52
C ARG A 32 0.41 19.15 38.55
N LYS A 33 -0.34 18.29 39.24
CA LYS A 33 -1.49 18.72 40.07
C LYS A 33 -2.44 19.61 39.25
N GLN A 34 -2.56 20.90 39.58
CA GLN A 34 -3.37 21.85 38.81
C GLN A 34 -2.59 22.61 37.73
N ALA A 35 -1.25 22.47 37.70
CA ALA A 35 -0.42 23.10 36.68
C ALA A 35 -0.74 22.55 35.30
N ARG A 36 -0.88 23.45 34.33
CA ARG A 36 -0.94 23.16 32.89
C ARG A 36 0.15 23.95 32.20
N MET A 37 1.01 23.25 31.47
CA MET A 37 2.12 23.86 30.76
C MET A 37 2.24 23.23 29.37
N VAL A 38 2.56 24.04 28.37
CA VAL A 38 3.01 23.57 27.06
C VAL A 38 4.46 23.98 26.90
N LEU A 39 5.32 23.02 26.58
CA LEU A 39 6.73 23.24 26.28
C LEU A 39 6.95 23.06 24.79
N VAL A 40 7.71 23.97 24.21
CA VAL A 40 8.12 23.92 22.79
C VAL A 40 9.61 24.22 22.68
N MET A 41 10.27 23.55 21.75
CA MET A 41 11.64 23.88 21.38
C MET A 41 11.70 25.20 20.61
N GLY A 42 12.62 26.08 21.02
CA GLY A 42 12.78 27.42 20.48
C GLY A 42 11.95 28.48 21.21
N HIS A 43 12.13 29.75 20.82
CA HIS A 43 11.55 30.91 21.51
C HIS A 43 10.55 31.70 20.66
N GLU A 44 10.65 31.62 19.32
CA GLU A 44 9.85 32.39 18.37
C GLU A 44 8.34 32.21 18.59
N LEU A 45 7.87 30.96 18.66
CA LEU A 45 6.45 30.67 18.89
C LEU A 45 5.94 31.38 20.14
N VAL A 46 6.69 31.30 21.25
CA VAL A 46 6.26 31.84 22.53
C VAL A 46 6.25 33.37 22.52
N ARG A 47 7.20 34.00 21.82
CA ARG A 47 7.27 35.46 21.67
C ARG A 47 6.16 36.02 20.78
N GLU A 48 5.75 35.24 19.79
CA GLU A 48 4.87 35.71 18.71
C GLU A 48 3.44 35.15 18.79
N ILE A 49 3.15 34.25 19.75
CA ILE A 49 1.87 33.53 19.83
C ILE A 49 0.67 34.47 19.80
N ASP A 50 0.78 35.66 20.40
CA ASP A 50 -0.32 36.63 20.54
C ASP A 50 -0.40 37.65 19.38
N SER A 51 0.67 37.82 18.61
CA SER A 51 0.77 38.89 17.59
C SER A 51 0.84 38.36 16.15
N ASN A 52 1.40 37.18 15.91
CA ASN A 52 1.62 36.67 14.56
C ASN A 52 0.40 35.88 14.03
N PRO A 53 -0.19 36.28 12.86
CA PRO A 53 -1.34 35.59 12.27
C PRO A 53 -1.09 34.11 11.93
N LEU A 54 0.16 33.70 11.72
CA LEU A 54 0.51 32.30 11.45
C LEU A 54 0.08 31.33 12.56
N TYR A 55 -0.12 31.85 13.78
CA TYR A 55 -0.49 31.05 14.94
C TYR A 55 -1.96 31.21 15.34
N GLU A 56 -2.83 31.81 14.52
CA GLU A 56 -4.21 32.12 14.90
C GLU A 56 -4.99 30.89 15.40
N GLU A 57 -4.97 29.77 14.65
CA GLU A 57 -5.67 28.53 15.06
C GLU A 57 -5.06 27.94 16.34
N LEU A 58 -3.73 27.84 16.42
CA LEU A 58 -3.03 27.30 17.61
C LEU A 58 -3.26 28.18 18.84
N ARG A 59 -3.24 29.50 18.69
CA ARG A 59 -3.41 30.49 19.76
C ARG A 59 -4.71 30.25 20.51
N ALA A 60 -5.81 30.06 19.78
CA ALA A 60 -7.12 29.84 20.38
C ALA A 60 -7.16 28.53 21.19
N SER A 61 -6.79 27.41 20.57
CA SER A 61 -6.88 26.09 21.20
C SER A 61 -5.86 25.89 22.33
N CYS A 62 -4.64 26.39 22.16
CA CYS A 62 -3.61 26.36 23.20
C CYS A 62 -4.06 27.16 24.43
N LYS A 63 -4.62 28.36 24.21
CA LYS A 63 -5.17 29.18 25.28
C LYS A 63 -6.34 28.50 25.98
N GLU A 64 -7.29 27.94 25.21
CA GLU A 64 -8.43 27.21 25.76
C GLU A 64 -7.98 26.07 26.69
N TRP A 65 -7.00 25.27 26.26
CA TRP A 65 -6.47 24.19 27.10
C TRP A 65 -5.73 24.69 28.34
N LEU A 66 -4.86 25.70 28.18
CA LEU A 66 -4.05 26.26 29.26
C LEU A 66 -4.91 26.99 30.30
N THR A 67 -6.03 27.59 29.91
CA THR A 67 -6.93 28.33 30.81
C THR A 67 -8.17 27.55 31.23
N LYS A 68 -8.30 26.28 30.83
CA LYS A 68 -9.49 25.43 31.05
C LYS A 68 -10.78 26.08 30.51
N GLY A 69 -10.72 26.68 29.32
CA GLY A 69 -11.85 27.32 28.66
C GLY A 69 -12.18 28.73 29.17
N SER A 70 -11.33 29.33 30.01
CA SER A 70 -11.55 30.72 30.45
C SER A 70 -11.28 31.71 29.32
N SER A 71 -12.29 32.51 28.98
CA SER A 71 -12.19 33.59 28.00
C SER A 71 -11.46 34.84 28.51
N LYS A 72 -11.21 34.93 29.83
CA LYS A 72 -10.62 36.12 30.47
C LYS A 72 -9.10 36.10 30.55
N GLY A 73 -8.47 34.91 30.53
CA GLY A 73 -7.01 34.80 30.59
C GLY A 73 -6.36 35.43 29.36
N LYS A 74 -5.17 36.00 29.50
CA LYS A 74 -4.36 36.52 28.37
C LYS A 74 -3.00 35.84 28.35
N TYR A 75 -2.34 35.87 27.20
CA TYR A 75 -0.91 35.59 27.14
C TYR A 75 -0.16 36.80 27.67
N VAL A 76 0.71 36.61 28.65
CA VAL A 76 1.44 37.69 29.32
C VAL A 76 2.87 37.21 29.60
N GLY A 77 3.87 38.04 29.31
CA GLY A 77 5.26 37.74 29.66
C GLY A 77 5.43 37.47 31.15
N VAL A 78 6.25 36.50 31.53
CA VAL A 78 6.50 36.18 32.94
C VAL A 78 7.15 37.32 33.73
N ASN A 79 7.78 38.27 33.04
CA ASN A 79 8.38 39.47 33.63
C ASN A 79 7.46 40.69 33.59
N GLU A 80 6.25 40.54 33.04
CA GLU A 80 5.23 41.59 33.01
C GLU A 80 4.24 41.45 34.17
N ASN A 81 3.33 42.42 34.31
CA ASN A 81 2.29 42.40 35.33
C ASN A 81 1.12 41.46 34.91
N TYR A 82 1.22 40.19 35.29
CA TYR A 82 0.17 39.19 35.06
C TYR A 82 -0.75 39.00 36.29
N ARG A 83 -1.98 38.51 36.03
CA ARG A 83 -3.01 38.24 37.06
C ARG A 83 -3.35 36.75 37.10
N PRO A 84 -4.05 36.26 38.15
CA PRO A 84 -4.58 34.90 38.16
C PRO A 84 -5.46 34.64 36.92
N GLY A 85 -5.24 33.51 36.27
CA GLY A 85 -5.92 33.09 35.04
C GLY A 85 -5.16 33.39 33.74
N ASP A 86 -4.11 34.22 33.80
CA ASP A 86 -3.24 34.48 32.64
C ASP A 86 -2.29 33.30 32.36
N VAL A 87 -1.96 33.15 31.09
CA VAL A 87 -0.96 32.22 30.58
C VAL A 87 0.39 32.94 30.54
N LEU A 88 1.32 32.46 31.35
CA LEU A 88 2.68 32.99 31.42
C LEU A 88 3.47 32.54 30.19
N LEU A 89 3.95 33.51 29.42
CA LEU A 89 4.93 33.30 28.36
C LEU A 89 6.31 33.30 29.01
N ILE A 90 6.99 32.15 28.97
CA ILE A 90 8.30 31.97 29.58
C ILE A 90 9.29 31.54 28.49
N THR A 91 10.36 32.29 28.33
CA THR A 91 11.52 31.92 27.54
C THR A 91 12.74 31.83 28.46
N ARG A 92 13.82 31.21 27.98
CA ARG A 92 15.05 31.10 28.76
C ARG A 92 15.75 32.43 29.05
N ASP A 93 15.46 33.46 28.26
CA ASP A 93 16.01 34.80 28.47
C ASP A 93 15.31 35.55 29.62
N ASP A 94 14.19 35.01 30.13
CA ASP A 94 13.43 35.61 31.21
C ASP A 94 14.01 35.28 32.59
N HIS A 95 14.14 36.33 33.42
CA HIS A 95 14.58 36.24 34.80
C HIS A 95 13.40 36.40 35.76
N PHE A 96 13.04 35.34 36.48
CA PHE A 96 11.89 35.32 37.40
C PHE A 96 12.17 34.53 38.67
N ASP A 97 11.36 34.79 39.71
CA ASP A 97 11.35 34.00 40.95
C ASP A 97 10.74 32.61 40.69
N VAL A 98 11.61 31.60 40.74
CA VAL A 98 11.26 30.20 40.44
C VAL A 98 10.22 29.67 41.41
N ASP A 99 10.31 30.00 42.70
CA ASP A 99 9.40 29.50 43.73
C ASP A 99 8.02 30.12 43.62
N GLN A 100 7.98 31.41 43.32
CA GLN A 100 6.74 32.13 43.07
C GLN A 100 6.01 31.57 41.85
N VAL A 101 6.69 31.45 40.72
CA VAL A 101 6.10 30.91 39.48
C VAL A 101 5.70 29.45 39.66
N TYR A 102 6.54 28.62 40.28
CA TYR A 102 6.23 27.22 40.57
C TYR A 102 4.95 27.08 41.43
N CYS A 103 4.79 27.88 42.48
CA CYS A 103 3.60 27.88 43.34
C CYS A 103 2.34 28.32 42.59
N LYS A 104 2.44 29.33 41.72
CA LYS A 104 1.32 29.80 40.90
C LYS A 104 0.88 28.76 39.88
N LEU A 105 1.83 28.05 39.27
CA LEU A 105 1.54 26.96 38.35
C LEU A 105 0.91 25.78 39.10
N LEU A 106 1.53 25.29 40.18
CA LEU A 106 1.01 24.14 40.94
C LEU A 106 -0.38 24.35 41.54
N SER A 107 -0.70 25.57 41.97
CA SER A 107 -2.04 25.92 42.48
C SER A 107 -3.08 26.05 41.37
N GLY A 108 -2.65 26.18 40.10
CA GLY A 108 -3.53 26.48 38.97
C GLY A 108 -3.96 27.94 38.92
N SER A 109 -3.34 28.82 39.71
CA SER A 109 -3.52 30.27 39.61
C SER A 109 -3.13 30.78 38.23
N ASN A 110 -2.10 30.19 37.63
CA ASN A 110 -1.64 30.51 36.29
C ASN A 110 -1.24 29.22 35.55
N SER A 111 -1.13 29.31 34.23
CA SER A 111 -0.58 28.28 33.36
C SER A 111 0.59 28.85 32.57
N ALA A 112 1.33 28.03 31.82
CA ALA A 112 2.49 28.52 31.07
C ALA A 112 2.60 27.95 29.65
N LEU A 113 3.08 28.80 28.73
CA LEU A 113 3.64 28.40 27.45
C LEU A 113 5.12 28.72 27.48
N ILE A 114 5.95 27.69 27.33
CA ILE A 114 7.37 27.73 27.64
C ILE A 114 8.18 27.44 26.38
N GLY A 115 9.08 28.36 26.03
CA GLY A 115 10.03 28.24 24.94
C GLY A 115 11.42 27.88 25.46
N TYR A 116 11.97 26.76 24.99
CA TYR A 116 13.25 26.22 25.47
C TYR A 116 14.32 26.22 24.35
N PRO A 117 15.29 27.17 24.37
CA PRO A 117 16.36 27.28 23.38
C PRO A 117 17.70 26.60 23.77
N ARG A 118 18.63 26.60 22.80
CA ARG A 118 19.92 25.89 22.62
C ARG A 118 21.05 26.17 23.64
N ARG A 119 20.84 26.22 24.96
CA ARG A 119 21.97 26.44 25.92
C ARG A 119 21.75 25.74 27.25
N ASP A 120 22.64 24.85 27.71
CA ASP A 120 22.58 24.36 29.09
C ASP A 120 23.17 25.41 30.04
N THR A 121 22.27 26.18 30.66
CA THR A 121 22.57 27.23 31.64
C THR A 121 21.71 26.99 32.86
N ASP A 122 22.29 27.10 34.07
CA ASP A 122 21.52 26.98 35.32
C ASP A 122 20.75 28.27 35.62
N ASP A 123 19.73 28.53 34.80
CA ASP A 123 18.85 29.70 34.85
C ASP A 123 17.50 29.41 35.54
N SER A 124 16.68 30.45 35.73
CA SER A 124 15.36 30.34 36.35
C SER A 124 14.48 29.29 35.67
N LEU A 125 14.53 29.19 34.34
CA LEU A 125 13.74 28.21 33.59
C LEU A 125 14.22 26.78 33.86
N SER A 126 15.52 26.53 33.84
CA SER A 126 16.13 25.22 34.11
C SER A 126 15.83 24.74 35.52
N GLN A 127 15.87 25.64 36.50
CA GLN A 127 15.47 25.36 37.88
C GLN A 127 13.96 25.04 37.98
N LEU A 128 13.09 25.77 37.26
CA LEU A 128 11.66 25.48 37.19
C LEU A 128 11.38 24.10 36.60
N LEU A 129 12.04 23.75 35.48
CA LEU A 129 11.88 22.44 34.83
C LEU A 129 12.32 21.29 35.74
N LYS A 130 13.48 21.42 36.42
CA LYS A 130 13.95 20.46 37.44
C LYS A 130 12.89 20.28 38.54
N LYS A 131 12.32 21.38 39.05
CA LYS A 131 11.29 21.35 40.11
C LYS A 131 9.98 20.71 39.65
N MET A 132 9.63 20.88 38.37
CA MET A 132 8.49 20.22 37.72
C MET A 132 8.76 18.77 37.27
N LYS A 133 9.99 18.26 37.50
CA LYS A 133 10.46 16.92 37.09
C LYS A 133 10.36 16.68 35.59
N ILE A 134 10.75 17.69 34.83
CA ILE A 134 10.79 17.67 33.37
C ILE A 134 12.26 17.51 32.97
N ASN A 135 12.52 16.51 32.14
CA ASN A 135 13.88 16.16 31.73
C ASN A 135 14.10 16.56 30.26
N PHE A 136 15.30 17.05 29.97
CA PHE A 136 15.79 17.33 28.62
C PHE A 136 17.04 16.47 28.38
N ILE A 137 17.11 15.81 27.24
CA ILE A 137 18.25 14.97 26.83
C ILE A 137 19.01 15.72 25.75
N GLU A 138 20.31 15.90 25.94
CA GLU A 138 21.19 16.48 24.93
C GLU A 138 21.67 15.43 23.92
N THR A 139 21.86 15.88 22.67
CA THR A 139 22.38 15.07 21.56
C THR A 139 23.59 15.75 20.92
N THR A 140 24.54 14.96 20.41
CA THR A 140 25.72 15.47 19.68
C THR A 140 25.39 15.94 18.27
N GLU A 141 24.25 15.51 17.72
CA GLU A 141 23.77 15.84 16.38
C GLU A 141 22.83 17.05 16.40
N GLU A 142 22.96 17.93 15.40
CA GLU A 142 22.02 19.02 15.14
C GLU A 142 20.76 18.45 14.49
N LEU A 143 19.62 18.55 15.17
CA LEU A 143 18.33 18.19 14.57
C LEU A 143 18.01 19.21 13.45
N PRO A 144 17.45 18.81 12.30
CA PRO A 144 17.05 19.76 11.26
C PRO A 144 15.79 20.54 11.66
N PRO A 145 15.54 21.75 11.12
CA PRO A 145 14.32 22.50 11.38
C PRO A 145 13.12 21.72 10.86
N GLN A 146 12.12 21.51 11.72
CA GLN A 146 10.95 20.71 11.39
C GLN A 146 9.69 21.57 11.55
N PHE A 147 8.92 21.67 10.46
CA PHE A 147 7.66 22.40 10.43
C PHE A 147 6.55 21.56 11.06
N ILE A 148 5.85 22.12 12.06
CA ILE A 148 4.58 21.55 12.53
C ILE A 148 3.46 22.29 11.81
N SER A 149 2.68 21.56 11.01
CA SER A 149 1.37 22.04 10.56
C SER A 149 0.39 21.91 11.72
N VAL A 150 0.09 23.03 12.38
CA VAL A 150 -0.90 23.10 13.47
C VAL A 150 -2.34 23.24 12.95
N LYS A 151 -2.53 23.38 11.63
CA LYS A 151 -3.84 23.54 11.02
C LYS A 151 -4.71 22.30 11.22
N GLY A 152 -5.88 22.46 11.82
CA GLY A 152 -6.79 21.34 12.15
C GLY A 152 -6.27 20.36 13.21
N SER A 153 -5.17 20.68 13.90
CA SER A 153 -4.52 19.80 14.88
C SER A 153 -5.22 19.77 16.24
N ALA A 154 -5.89 20.86 16.62
CA ALA A 154 -6.61 20.94 17.90
C ALA A 154 -7.90 20.13 17.92
N ASP A 155 -8.52 19.94 16.75
CA ASP A 155 -9.75 19.17 16.57
C ASP A 155 -9.47 17.73 16.10
N SER A 156 -8.19 17.32 16.09
CA SER A 156 -7.74 16.02 15.59
C SER A 156 -7.26 15.11 16.71
N ASP A 157 -7.68 13.85 16.66
CA ASP A 157 -7.15 12.78 17.52
C ASP A 157 -5.67 12.42 17.22
N ALA A 158 -5.07 13.05 16.20
CA ALA A 158 -3.69 12.83 15.75
C ALA A 158 -2.62 13.06 16.83
N PHE A 159 -2.94 13.79 17.91
CA PHE A 159 -2.01 14.08 19.00
C PHE A 159 -2.37 13.41 20.33
N ILE A 160 -3.45 12.63 20.38
CA ILE A 160 -3.78 11.85 21.58
C ILE A 160 -2.76 10.72 21.68
N PRO A 161 -2.03 10.56 22.81
CA PRO A 161 -1.10 9.46 22.97
C PRO A 161 -1.81 8.11 22.85
N THR A 162 -1.20 7.16 22.14
CA THR A 162 -1.74 5.80 22.01
C THR A 162 -2.05 5.17 23.37
N SER A 163 -1.20 5.42 24.36
CA SER A 163 -1.41 4.92 25.71
C SER A 163 -2.69 5.44 26.38
N TYR A 164 -3.10 6.69 26.09
CA TYR A 164 -4.35 7.25 26.60
C TYR A 164 -5.56 6.57 25.98
N TRP A 165 -5.53 6.34 24.66
CA TRP A 165 -6.58 5.59 23.96
C TRP A 165 -6.76 4.19 24.57
N LEU A 166 -5.65 3.46 24.72
CA LEU A 166 -5.68 2.12 25.28
C LEU A 166 -6.14 2.11 26.74
N GLU A 167 -5.68 3.06 27.58
CA GLU A 167 -6.15 3.19 28.96
C GLU A 167 -7.67 3.43 29.02
N ARG A 168 -8.19 4.29 28.15
CA ARG A 168 -9.63 4.57 28.05
C ARG A 168 -10.41 3.33 27.64
N TYR A 169 -9.91 2.57 26.67
CA TYR A 169 -10.54 1.33 26.21
C TYR A 169 -10.52 0.23 27.26
N VAL A 170 -9.40 0.07 27.98
CA VAL A 170 -9.32 -0.81 29.14
C VAL A 170 -10.36 -0.42 30.19
N LYS A 171 -10.58 0.88 30.44
CA LYS A 171 -11.54 1.34 31.46
C LYS A 171 -13.00 1.33 31.01
N SER A 172 -13.29 1.45 29.72
CA SER A 172 -14.65 1.66 29.20
C SER A 172 -14.92 0.82 27.96
N TRP A 173 -15.81 -0.18 28.12
CA TRP A 173 -16.34 -0.95 27.00
C TRP A 173 -16.99 -0.05 25.96
N LYS A 174 -17.78 0.95 26.40
CA LYS A 174 -18.46 1.87 25.49
C LYS A 174 -17.44 2.58 24.59
N ALA A 175 -16.38 3.13 25.16
CA ALA A 175 -15.33 3.78 24.37
C ALA A 175 -14.69 2.79 23.40
N PHE A 176 -14.31 1.61 23.88
CA PHE A 176 -13.68 0.58 23.07
C PHE A 176 -14.57 0.05 21.95
N SER A 177 -15.90 0.05 22.13
CA SER A 177 -16.87 -0.47 21.17
C SER A 177 -17.50 0.59 20.26
N THR A 178 -17.26 1.88 20.48
CA THR A 178 -17.88 2.95 19.67
C THR A 178 -16.88 3.93 19.06
N GLU A 179 -15.68 4.06 19.62
CA GLU A 179 -14.66 5.01 19.13
C GLU A 179 -13.61 4.23 18.34
N GLN A 180 -13.21 4.72 17.17
CA GLN A 180 -12.28 4.00 16.30
C GLN A 180 -10.82 4.30 16.67
N PHE A 181 -10.05 3.25 16.93
CA PHE A 181 -8.62 3.36 17.19
C PHE A 181 -7.85 3.63 15.90
N GLN A 182 -6.94 4.60 15.94
CA GLN A 182 -6.07 4.93 14.82
C GLN A 182 -4.66 4.38 15.08
N ALA A 183 -4.29 3.32 14.36
CA ALA A 183 -2.92 2.80 14.42
C ALA A 183 -1.97 3.74 13.65
N ARG A 184 -0.81 4.02 14.26
CA ARG A 184 0.25 4.86 13.71
C ARG A 184 1.49 3.99 13.49
N SER A 185 1.82 3.74 12.22
CA SER A 185 2.93 2.86 11.85
C SER A 185 4.28 3.35 12.38
N GLU A 186 4.42 4.66 12.63
CA GLU A 186 5.62 5.30 13.18
C GLU A 186 5.92 4.87 14.62
N GLU A 187 4.89 4.45 15.37
CA GLU A 187 5.01 4.03 16.77
C GLU A 187 5.25 2.52 16.91
N LEU A 188 5.07 1.74 15.84
CA LEU A 188 5.22 0.28 15.86
C LEU A 188 6.70 -0.12 15.87
N GLY A 189 7.03 -1.20 16.60
CA GLY A 189 8.41 -1.65 16.74
C GLY A 189 9.29 -0.73 17.61
N ILE A 190 8.68 0.17 18.38
CA ILE A 190 9.34 1.01 19.38
C ILE A 190 8.92 0.54 20.77
N GLU A 191 9.90 0.39 21.66
CA GLU A 191 9.66 0.07 23.06
C GLU A 191 8.86 1.19 23.75
N GLN A 192 7.68 0.84 24.26
CA GLN A 192 6.80 1.77 24.96
C GLN A 192 6.10 1.03 26.09
N GLN A 193 6.82 0.83 27.20
CA GLN A 193 6.36 0.00 28.32
C GLN A 193 4.93 0.30 28.76
N TYR A 194 4.56 1.58 28.90
CA TYR A 194 3.19 1.93 29.32
C TYR A 194 2.13 1.57 28.27
N VAL A 195 2.44 1.69 26.97
CA VAL A 195 1.55 1.23 25.88
C VAL A 195 1.39 -0.28 25.95
N GLU A 196 2.51 -1.01 26.07
CA GLU A 196 2.53 -2.47 26.18
C GLU A 196 1.71 -2.97 27.37
N ASP A 197 1.86 -2.36 28.55
CA ASP A 197 1.07 -2.67 29.74
C ASP A 197 -0.44 -2.50 29.46
N ARG A 198 -0.85 -1.41 28.77
CA ARG A 198 -2.25 -1.21 28.41
C ARG A 198 -2.74 -2.22 27.36
N VAL A 199 -1.90 -2.63 26.42
CA VAL A 199 -2.22 -3.70 25.44
C VAL A 199 -2.45 -5.03 26.17
N MET A 200 -1.59 -5.38 27.12
CA MET A 200 -1.73 -6.60 27.93
C MET A 200 -3.02 -6.57 28.75
N GLU A 201 -3.30 -5.48 29.48
CA GLU A 201 -4.54 -5.34 30.24
C GLU A 201 -5.79 -5.40 29.35
N LEU A 202 -5.73 -4.82 28.13
CA LEU A 202 -6.82 -4.89 27.16
C LEU A 202 -7.07 -6.35 26.72
N ALA A 203 -5.98 -7.09 26.46
CA ALA A 203 -6.03 -8.49 26.05
C ALA A 203 -6.53 -9.41 27.17
N GLU A 204 -6.07 -9.23 28.41
CA GLU A 204 -6.58 -9.96 29.56
C GLU A 204 -8.07 -9.71 29.78
N LYS A 205 -8.50 -8.45 29.66
CA LYS A 205 -9.89 -8.06 29.91
C LYS A 205 -10.86 -8.55 28.85
N TYR A 206 -10.48 -8.47 27.58
CA TYR A 206 -11.39 -8.71 26.46
C TYR A 206 -11.07 -9.97 25.64
N GLY A 207 -9.94 -10.64 25.89
CA GLY A 207 -9.45 -11.75 25.07
C GLY A 207 -10.45 -12.89 24.88
N SER A 208 -11.12 -13.33 25.95
CA SER A 208 -12.16 -14.38 25.86
C SER A 208 -13.35 -13.97 24.99
N LEU A 209 -13.76 -12.70 25.05
CA LEU A 209 -14.82 -12.17 24.19
C LEU A 209 -14.36 -12.11 22.73
N MET A 210 -13.11 -11.67 22.50
CA MET A 210 -12.52 -11.60 21.16
C MET A 210 -12.32 -12.98 20.55
N GLU A 211 -12.02 -13.99 21.35
CA GLU A 211 -11.99 -15.39 20.92
C GLU A 211 -13.39 -15.86 20.54
N TYR A 212 -14.41 -15.59 21.36
CA TYR A 212 -15.78 -15.97 21.02
C TYR A 212 -16.29 -15.30 19.73
N LEU A 213 -15.95 -14.03 19.52
CA LEU A 213 -16.38 -13.24 18.37
C LEU A 213 -15.46 -13.33 17.15
N GLY A 214 -14.26 -13.90 17.31
CA GLY A 214 -13.18 -13.86 16.34
C GLY A 214 -13.60 -14.40 14.97
N PRO A 215 -13.42 -13.63 13.88
CA PRO A 215 -13.81 -14.04 12.54
C PRO A 215 -12.92 -15.16 12.00
N CYS A 216 -13.51 -16.20 11.42
CA CYS A 216 -12.81 -17.23 10.66
C CYS A 216 -13.69 -17.84 9.57
N ASP A 217 -13.10 -18.73 8.77
CA ASP A 217 -13.73 -19.44 7.65
C ASP A 217 -14.95 -20.29 8.04
N ALA A 218 -14.89 -20.94 9.20
CA ALA A 218 -15.96 -21.78 9.71
C ALA A 218 -17.04 -20.99 10.46
N LYS A 219 -16.69 -19.83 11.02
CA LYS A 219 -17.57 -18.97 11.80
C LYS A 219 -17.33 -17.51 11.43
N ASN A 220 -17.99 -17.08 10.36
CA ASN A 220 -17.93 -15.68 9.96
C ASN A 220 -18.51 -14.80 11.07
N TYR A 221 -17.81 -13.73 11.42
CA TYR A 221 -18.35 -12.67 12.26
C TYR A 221 -19.38 -11.87 11.45
N VAL A 222 -20.60 -11.73 11.94
CA VAL A 222 -21.61 -10.86 11.34
C VAL A 222 -21.54 -9.51 12.05
N LYS A 223 -21.31 -8.44 11.28
CA LYS A 223 -21.06 -7.09 11.80
C LYS A 223 -22.21 -6.66 12.70
N ASN A 224 -21.87 -6.29 13.94
CA ASN A 224 -22.80 -5.86 14.97
C ASN A 224 -22.33 -4.52 15.54
N GLU A 225 -23.21 -3.53 15.60
CA GLU A 225 -22.88 -2.18 16.10
C GLU A 225 -22.33 -2.18 17.53
N ARG A 226 -22.63 -3.21 18.33
CA ARG A 226 -22.13 -3.35 19.71
C ARG A 226 -20.71 -3.87 19.81
N SER A 227 -20.15 -4.52 18.77
CA SER A 227 -18.86 -5.23 18.87
C SER A 227 -17.93 -5.09 17.68
N ALA A 228 -18.39 -4.61 16.53
CA ALA A 228 -17.56 -4.52 15.32
C ALA A 228 -16.36 -3.59 15.51
N THR A 229 -16.59 -2.41 16.08
CA THR A 229 -15.53 -1.44 16.39
C THR A 229 -14.57 -2.00 17.43
N ALA A 230 -15.07 -2.72 18.45
CA ALA A 230 -14.21 -3.35 19.46
C ALA A 230 -13.30 -4.42 18.86
N LEU A 231 -13.78 -5.23 17.91
CA LEU A 231 -12.94 -6.20 17.19
C LEU A 231 -11.87 -5.50 16.34
N LEU A 232 -12.24 -4.45 15.60
CA LEU A 232 -11.28 -3.68 14.81
C LEU A 232 -10.22 -3.02 15.71
N ASN A 233 -10.65 -2.40 16.82
CA ASN A 233 -9.76 -1.80 17.79
C ASN A 233 -8.85 -2.83 18.43
N TYR A 234 -9.35 -4.02 18.78
CA TYR A 234 -8.53 -5.10 19.29
C TYR A 234 -7.47 -5.54 18.27
N ASN A 235 -7.88 -5.71 17.00
CA ASN A 235 -6.99 -6.07 15.90
C ASN A 235 -5.83 -5.08 15.74
N LEU A 236 -6.11 -3.79 15.85
CA LEU A 236 -5.13 -2.73 15.69
C LEU A 236 -4.30 -2.50 16.96
N ALA A 237 -4.90 -2.54 18.14
CA ALA A 237 -4.23 -2.35 19.43
C ALA A 237 -3.15 -3.41 19.69
N LEU A 238 -3.43 -4.68 19.36
CA LEU A 238 -2.43 -5.76 19.51
C LEU A 238 -1.19 -5.58 18.62
N LYS A 239 -1.20 -4.66 17.64
CA LYS A 239 0.02 -4.37 16.86
C LYS A 239 1.05 -3.58 17.66
N TYR A 240 0.69 -2.99 18.80
CA TYR A 240 1.60 -2.18 19.63
C TYR A 240 2.44 -3.01 20.60
N GLN A 241 2.53 -4.33 20.40
CA GLN A 241 3.42 -5.18 21.16
C GLN A 241 4.85 -5.03 20.67
N TYR A 242 5.78 -4.99 21.61
CA TYR A 242 7.21 -4.92 21.34
C TYR A 242 7.93 -6.06 22.05
N GLY A 243 9.14 -6.36 21.62
CA GLY A 243 9.96 -7.41 22.21
C GLY A 243 10.24 -8.58 21.29
N SER A 244 10.93 -9.57 21.86
CA SER A 244 11.42 -10.77 21.19
C SER A 244 11.06 -12.06 21.92
N GLY A 245 10.24 -11.93 22.97
CA GLY A 245 9.71 -13.06 23.72
C GLY A 245 8.34 -13.49 23.20
N THR A 246 7.54 -14.04 24.11
CA THR A 246 6.15 -14.40 23.86
C THR A 246 5.26 -13.18 24.06
N GLY A 247 4.36 -12.94 23.12
CA GLY A 247 3.24 -12.01 23.28
C GLY A 247 1.92 -12.65 22.88
N ILE A 248 0.97 -11.81 22.48
CA ILE A 248 -0.41 -12.14 22.21
C ILE A 248 -0.62 -12.24 20.70
N ALA A 249 -0.97 -13.44 20.25
CA ALA A 249 -1.53 -13.63 18.93
C ALA A 249 -3.02 -13.24 18.91
N LEU A 250 -3.53 -12.82 17.76
CA LEU A 250 -4.96 -12.65 17.58
C LEU A 250 -5.68 -14.00 17.83
N PRO A 251 -6.82 -13.99 18.54
CA PRO A 251 -7.61 -15.20 18.72
C PRO A 251 -7.98 -15.83 17.37
N ILE A 252 -7.99 -17.16 17.31
CA ILE A 252 -8.37 -17.93 16.10
C ILE A 252 -7.39 -17.74 14.90
N ILE A 253 -6.24 -17.09 15.07
CA ILE A 253 -5.25 -16.90 13.98
C ILE A 253 -4.74 -18.22 13.38
N HIS A 254 -4.85 -19.34 14.11
CA HIS A 254 -4.54 -20.69 13.62
C HIS A 254 -5.39 -21.10 12.39
N LYS A 255 -6.53 -20.45 12.14
CA LYS A 255 -7.35 -20.64 10.93
C LYS A 255 -6.83 -19.84 9.74
N HIS A 256 -6.52 -18.56 9.94
CA HIS A 256 -5.99 -17.68 8.91
C HIS A 256 -5.29 -16.46 9.54
N PRO A 257 -4.06 -16.08 9.12
CA PRO A 257 -3.23 -16.75 8.12
C PRO A 257 -2.73 -18.14 8.52
N GLY A 258 -2.82 -18.52 9.79
CA GLY A 258 -2.36 -19.81 10.30
C GLY A 258 -1.24 -19.66 11.32
N THR A 259 -0.96 -20.75 12.04
CA THR A 259 0.13 -20.83 13.01
C THR A 259 1.19 -21.81 12.54
N ILE A 260 2.37 -21.72 13.16
CA ILE A 260 3.47 -22.66 12.95
C ILE A 260 3.46 -23.69 14.10
N PRO A 261 3.56 -25.00 13.80
CA PRO A 261 3.63 -26.03 14.84
C PRO A 261 4.78 -25.79 15.82
N SER A 262 4.55 -26.06 17.11
CA SER A 262 5.55 -25.87 18.18
C SER A 262 6.81 -26.75 18.03
N SER A 263 6.72 -27.82 17.23
CA SER A 263 7.86 -28.66 16.86
C SER A 263 8.80 -28.00 15.86
N THR A 264 8.34 -27.04 15.08
CA THR A 264 9.18 -26.30 14.11
C THR A 264 10.11 -25.39 14.88
N LYS A 265 11.42 -25.45 14.59
CA LYS A 265 12.41 -24.61 15.25
C LYS A 265 12.60 -23.29 14.49
N PRO A 266 12.72 -22.16 15.20
CA PRO A 266 13.12 -20.91 14.57
C PRO A 266 14.59 -20.98 14.13
N ILE A 267 14.94 -20.12 13.19
CA ILE A 267 16.27 -19.98 12.61
C ILE A 267 16.72 -18.52 12.65
N SER A 268 17.96 -18.27 12.21
CA SER A 268 18.39 -16.93 11.82
C SER A 268 18.65 -16.86 10.32
N VAL A 269 18.46 -15.69 9.70
CA VAL A 269 18.80 -15.46 8.29
C VAL A 269 19.56 -14.16 8.15
N ILE A 270 20.61 -14.17 7.33
CA ILE A 270 21.22 -12.95 6.80
C ILE A 270 20.72 -12.79 5.38
N ALA A 271 20.05 -11.66 5.12
CA ALA A 271 19.52 -11.31 3.82
C ALA A 271 20.24 -10.07 3.29
N THR A 272 20.86 -10.19 2.12
CA THR A 272 21.35 -9.04 1.33
C THR A 272 20.39 -8.83 0.17
N VAL A 273 19.83 -7.62 0.07
CA VAL A 273 18.82 -7.27 -0.92
C VAL A 273 19.24 -5.98 -1.65
N TYR A 274 19.28 -6.08 -2.98
CA TYR A 274 19.42 -4.93 -3.86
C TYR A 274 18.07 -4.61 -4.53
N ALA A 275 17.55 -3.42 -4.31
CA ALA A 275 16.30 -2.96 -4.89
C ALA A 275 16.51 -2.49 -6.35
N ASP A 276 16.72 -3.44 -7.27
CA ASP A 276 17.00 -3.18 -8.69
C ASP A 276 15.81 -2.57 -9.45
N LEU A 277 14.59 -2.84 -9.00
CA LEU A 277 13.35 -2.35 -9.61
C LEU A 277 12.59 -1.39 -8.70
N PRO A 278 11.77 -0.49 -9.28
CA PRO A 278 10.72 0.15 -8.51
C PRO A 278 9.82 -0.91 -7.87
N GLY A 279 9.29 -0.63 -6.68
CA GLY A 279 8.49 -1.59 -5.93
C GLY A 279 9.02 -1.82 -4.53
N SER A 280 8.24 -2.52 -3.73
CA SER A 280 8.38 -2.46 -2.27
C SER A 280 8.13 -3.81 -1.61
N PHE A 281 8.27 -4.93 -2.31
CA PHE A 281 8.05 -6.24 -1.71
C PHE A 281 9.16 -7.21 -2.08
N PHE A 282 10.28 -7.12 -1.36
CA PHE A 282 11.42 -8.02 -1.48
C PHE A 282 11.30 -9.12 -0.40
N PRO A 283 10.89 -10.35 -0.76
CA PRO A 283 10.66 -11.40 0.22
C PRO A 283 11.97 -11.92 0.82
N LEU A 284 11.93 -12.30 2.10
CA LEU A 284 13.13 -12.67 2.88
C LEU A 284 13.28 -14.17 3.14
N GLY A 285 12.47 -15.02 2.51
CA GLY A 285 12.49 -16.48 2.72
C GLY A 285 12.02 -16.95 4.09
N VAL A 286 11.51 -16.04 4.93
CA VAL A 286 11.16 -16.32 6.33
C VAL A 286 9.81 -15.72 6.74
N TYR A 287 9.26 -16.23 7.84
CA TYR A 287 7.94 -15.95 8.38
C TYR A 287 8.04 -15.53 9.86
N ALA A 288 7.34 -14.47 10.23
CA ALA A 288 7.15 -14.08 11.63
C ALA A 288 5.96 -14.84 12.23
N LYS A 289 6.20 -15.63 13.27
CA LYS A 289 5.15 -16.45 13.90
C LYS A 289 4.21 -15.55 14.73
N PRO A 290 2.88 -15.75 14.65
CA PRO A 290 1.95 -14.92 15.40
C PRO A 290 2.17 -15.07 16.92
N GLY A 291 2.24 -13.95 17.63
CA GLY A 291 2.45 -13.91 19.09
C GLY A 291 3.87 -14.27 19.55
N GLU A 292 4.83 -14.38 18.65
CA GLU A 292 6.23 -14.65 18.98
C GLU A 292 7.11 -13.56 18.37
N GLY A 293 7.97 -12.97 19.18
CA GLY A 293 8.79 -11.84 18.76
C GLY A 293 10.00 -12.25 17.94
N PHE A 294 10.32 -11.47 16.91
CA PHE A 294 11.57 -11.61 16.15
C PHE A 294 12.43 -10.36 16.32
N ARG A 295 13.72 -10.49 16.03
CA ARG A 295 14.68 -9.38 16.07
C ARG A 295 15.29 -9.14 14.71
N TRP A 296 15.73 -7.92 14.47
CA TRP A 296 16.56 -7.59 13.33
C TRP A 296 17.75 -6.72 13.71
N ALA A 297 18.82 -6.85 12.95
CA ALA A 297 19.98 -5.97 12.96
C ALA A 297 20.40 -5.69 11.52
N VAL A 298 20.45 -4.41 11.14
CA VAL A 298 21.00 -3.99 9.86
C VAL A 298 22.52 -4.02 9.99
N LEU A 299 23.15 -4.83 9.15
CA LEU A 299 24.60 -4.99 9.09
C LEU A 299 25.22 -3.95 8.15
N GLU A 300 24.58 -3.72 7.00
CA GLU A 300 25.00 -2.75 5.99
C GLU A 300 23.77 -2.09 5.35
N ASN A 301 23.84 -0.81 5.04
CA ASN A 301 22.82 -0.10 4.27
C ASN A 301 23.50 0.98 3.42
N SER A 302 23.13 1.07 2.14
CA SER A 302 23.61 2.14 1.26
C SER A 302 22.96 3.50 1.56
N GLU A 303 21.87 3.53 2.31
CA GLU A 303 21.17 4.75 2.73
C GLU A 303 21.18 4.86 4.26
N GLU A 304 22.06 5.73 4.79
CA GLU A 304 22.33 5.84 6.23
C GLU A 304 21.11 6.28 7.05
N THR A 305 20.20 7.05 6.45
CA THR A 305 19.04 7.61 7.16
C THR A 305 17.87 6.63 7.29
N PHE A 306 17.93 5.46 6.63
CA PHE A 306 16.81 4.52 6.50
C PHE A 306 15.54 5.12 5.89
N SER A 307 15.66 6.27 5.20
CA SER A 307 14.51 6.98 4.64
C SER A 307 13.72 6.10 3.67
N ASN A 308 12.40 6.07 3.86
CA ASN A 308 11.46 5.28 3.07
C ASN A 308 11.78 3.77 3.01
N GLN A 309 12.26 3.19 4.12
CA GLN A 309 12.52 1.76 4.21
C GLN A 309 11.69 1.11 5.32
N TRP A 310 11.03 -0.01 5.00
CA TRP A 310 10.17 -0.73 5.94
C TRP A 310 10.42 -2.24 5.95
N ILE A 311 10.24 -2.86 7.11
CA ILE A 311 9.95 -4.29 7.23
C ILE A 311 8.43 -4.44 7.15
N ARG A 312 7.96 -5.30 6.25
CA ARG A 312 6.55 -5.64 6.17
C ARG A 312 6.31 -7.09 6.56
N ILE A 313 5.27 -7.29 7.36
CA ILE A 313 4.79 -8.59 7.81
C ILE A 313 3.47 -8.86 7.13
N ASN A 314 3.43 -9.91 6.30
CA ASN A 314 2.33 -10.25 5.40
C ASN A 314 2.12 -9.21 4.29
N ALA A 315 1.98 -9.69 3.05
CA ALA A 315 1.80 -8.82 1.89
C ALA A 315 0.37 -8.26 1.76
N GLN A 316 -0.64 -8.93 2.33
CA GLN A 316 -2.04 -8.55 2.21
C GLN A 316 -2.32 -7.14 2.79
N THR A 317 -2.77 -6.20 1.97
CA THR A 317 -3.11 -4.82 2.37
C THR A 317 -4.60 -4.58 2.60
N ASP A 318 -5.48 -5.49 2.19
CA ASP A 318 -6.93 -5.26 2.26
C ASP A 318 -7.44 -5.14 3.69
N LEU A 319 -8.06 -4.01 3.97
CA LEU A 319 -9.00 -3.82 5.08
C LEU A 319 -10.40 -4.28 4.62
N ILE A 320 -11.03 -5.15 5.41
CA ILE A 320 -12.34 -5.75 5.07
C ILE A 320 -13.48 -5.29 6.00
N ASP A 321 -13.27 -4.23 6.77
CA ASP A 321 -14.21 -3.77 7.79
C ASP A 321 -15.53 -3.21 7.23
N HIS A 322 -15.55 -2.81 5.94
CA HIS A 322 -16.74 -2.39 5.21
C HIS A 322 -17.74 -3.52 4.97
N TYR A 323 -17.31 -4.78 4.98
CA TYR A 323 -18.23 -5.90 4.81
C TYR A 323 -19.15 -6.09 6.02
N SER A 324 -20.37 -6.57 5.74
CA SER A 324 -21.32 -7.00 6.77
C SER A 324 -20.94 -8.34 7.43
N LYS A 325 -20.00 -9.09 6.83
CA LYS A 325 -19.49 -10.36 7.35
C LYS A 325 -17.98 -10.46 7.19
N TRP A 326 -17.27 -10.90 8.22
CA TRP A 326 -15.82 -11.09 8.22
C TRP A 326 -15.47 -12.56 8.43
N SER A 327 -14.64 -13.10 7.56
CA SER A 327 -14.16 -14.50 7.54
C SER A 327 -12.69 -14.60 7.98
N ARG A 328 -12.08 -13.46 8.28
CA ARG A 328 -10.77 -13.30 8.93
C ARG A 328 -10.74 -11.98 9.70
N TRP A 329 -9.69 -11.74 10.48
CA TRP A 329 -9.48 -10.45 11.12
C TRP A 329 -9.39 -9.33 10.08
N PRO A 330 -9.97 -8.13 10.35
CA PRO A 330 -10.04 -7.05 9.37
C PRO A 330 -8.71 -6.64 8.73
N SER A 331 -7.62 -6.63 9.51
CA SER A 331 -6.26 -6.32 9.08
C SER A 331 -5.31 -7.43 9.52
N VAL A 332 -4.52 -7.97 8.58
CA VAL A 332 -3.58 -9.07 8.79
C VAL A 332 -2.16 -8.74 8.30
N SER A 333 -1.81 -7.45 8.26
CA SER A 333 -0.48 -6.97 7.90
C SER A 333 0.01 -5.85 8.81
N THR A 334 1.32 -5.73 8.91
CA THR A 334 2.01 -4.67 9.66
C THR A 334 3.19 -4.17 8.85
N GLU A 335 3.42 -2.86 8.88
CA GLU A 335 4.61 -2.20 8.36
C GLU A 335 5.38 -1.56 9.52
N LEU A 336 6.69 -1.77 9.54
CA LEU A 336 7.61 -1.26 10.56
C LEU A 336 8.69 -0.44 9.87
N TYR A 337 8.99 0.75 10.37
CA TYR A 337 10.15 1.50 9.88
C TYR A 337 11.45 0.74 10.18
N ILE A 338 12.34 0.66 9.18
CA ILE A 338 13.66 0.07 9.41
C ILE A 338 14.46 0.98 10.34
N ARG A 339 15.09 0.36 11.33
CA ARG A 339 16.08 0.95 12.23
C ARG A 339 17.31 0.06 12.24
N LYS A 340 18.45 0.60 12.66
CA LYS A 340 19.72 -0.16 12.78
C LYS A 340 19.53 -1.48 13.54
N GLN A 341 18.75 -1.47 14.60
CA GLN A 341 18.32 -2.66 15.33
C GLN A 341 16.87 -2.49 15.76
N GLY A 342 16.16 -3.60 15.93
CA GLY A 342 14.85 -3.59 16.54
C GLY A 342 14.28 -4.98 16.75
N GLN A 343 13.09 -5.01 17.34
CA GLN A 343 12.36 -6.23 17.63
C GLN A 343 10.87 -5.96 17.62
N TYR A 344 10.08 -6.98 17.30
CA TYR A 344 8.64 -6.83 17.17
C TYR A 344 7.90 -8.14 17.37
N ILE A 345 6.72 -8.07 18.00
CA ILE A 345 5.79 -9.19 18.15
C ILE A 345 4.59 -8.92 17.24
N SER A 346 4.43 -9.72 16.19
CA SER A 346 3.27 -9.60 15.32
C SER A 346 2.07 -10.39 15.88
N PRO A 347 0.88 -9.78 16.02
CA PRO A 347 -0.28 -10.51 16.50
C PRO A 347 -0.90 -11.42 15.43
N HIS A 348 -0.65 -11.17 14.14
CA HIS A 348 -1.19 -11.96 13.02
C HIS A 348 -0.14 -12.84 12.32
N GLY A 349 1.15 -12.52 12.46
CA GLY A 349 2.24 -13.17 11.74
C GLY A 349 2.18 -13.00 10.21
N GLY A 350 3.11 -13.63 9.50
CA GLY A 350 3.15 -13.61 8.03
C GLY A 350 4.56 -13.72 7.46
N PRO A 351 4.70 -13.94 6.14
CA PRO A 351 5.98 -13.82 5.45
C PRO A 351 6.56 -12.41 5.63
N LEU A 352 7.88 -12.31 5.79
CA LEU A 352 8.60 -11.05 5.92
C LEU A 352 9.09 -10.54 4.56
N PHE A 353 8.96 -9.23 4.37
CA PHE A 353 9.43 -8.49 3.21
C PHE A 353 10.21 -7.26 3.64
N LEU A 354 11.16 -6.84 2.81
CA LEU A 354 11.65 -5.47 2.81
C LEU A 354 10.89 -4.64 1.79
N GLN A 355 10.66 -3.40 2.14
CA GLN A 355 10.07 -2.37 1.29
C GLN A 355 11.12 -1.28 1.13
N LEU A 356 11.75 -1.22 -0.05
CA LEU A 356 12.96 -0.42 -0.26
C LEU A 356 12.75 0.54 -1.44
N PRO A 357 13.31 1.76 -1.40
CA PRO A 357 13.46 2.60 -2.57
C PRO A 357 14.36 1.92 -3.60
N GLN A 358 14.09 2.16 -4.89
CA GLN A 358 14.95 1.64 -5.95
C GLN A 358 16.40 2.14 -5.77
N GLY A 359 17.36 1.26 -5.99
CA GLY A 359 18.80 1.53 -5.86
C GLY A 359 19.38 1.26 -4.48
N VAL A 360 18.53 1.08 -3.44
CA VAL A 360 19.01 0.76 -2.09
C VAL A 360 19.56 -0.67 -2.05
N ASN A 361 20.73 -0.82 -1.43
CA ASN A 361 21.33 -2.09 -1.06
C ASN A 361 21.37 -2.21 0.47
N ILE A 362 20.81 -3.27 1.03
CA ILE A 362 20.74 -3.50 2.47
C ILE A 362 21.09 -4.94 2.81
N THR A 363 21.91 -5.12 3.83
CA THR A 363 22.18 -6.42 4.47
C THR A 363 21.60 -6.40 5.88
N ILE A 364 20.67 -7.31 6.15
CA ILE A 364 19.94 -7.40 7.42
C ILE A 364 20.00 -8.83 7.98
N GLN A 365 20.27 -8.95 9.27
CA GLN A 365 20.14 -10.19 10.02
C GLN A 365 18.78 -10.21 10.70
N LEU A 366 18.06 -11.31 10.57
CA LEU A 366 16.81 -11.60 11.27
C LEU A 366 17.01 -12.82 12.16
N GLU A 367 16.51 -12.76 13.39
CA GLU A 367 16.58 -13.82 14.39
C GLU A 367 15.18 -14.18 14.90
N ASN A 368 15.04 -15.43 15.32
CA ASN A 368 13.76 -16.00 15.77
C ASN A 368 12.66 -15.95 14.69
N VAL A 369 13.03 -16.30 13.46
CA VAL A 369 12.13 -16.35 12.29
C VAL A 369 12.03 -17.78 11.75
N TYR A 370 11.01 -18.06 10.94
CA TYR A 370 10.74 -19.41 10.47
C TYR A 370 10.85 -19.50 8.96
N ARG A 371 11.71 -20.38 8.46
CA ARG A 371 11.92 -20.56 7.02
C ARG A 371 10.70 -21.20 6.36
N TYR A 372 10.21 -20.61 5.28
CA TYR A 372 9.24 -21.25 4.38
C TYR A 372 9.97 -21.80 3.13
N PRO A 373 9.32 -22.66 2.30
CA PRO A 373 9.94 -23.16 1.09
C PRO A 373 10.32 -22.03 0.12
N TRP A 374 11.62 -21.84 -0.11
CA TRP A 374 12.11 -20.69 -0.88
C TRP A 374 12.27 -21.02 -2.38
N LEU A 375 11.59 -20.25 -3.23
CA LEU A 375 11.81 -20.26 -4.68
C LEU A 375 12.16 -18.85 -5.17
N ASP A 376 13.36 -18.70 -5.70
CA ASP A 376 13.80 -17.54 -6.47
C ASP A 376 14.06 -17.95 -7.91
N LEU A 377 13.24 -17.46 -8.84
CA LEU A 377 13.39 -17.74 -10.26
C LEU A 377 14.65 -17.14 -10.89
N ARG A 378 15.24 -16.13 -10.25
CA ARG A 378 16.51 -15.49 -10.64
C ARG A 378 17.75 -16.29 -10.20
N ASN A 379 17.56 -17.31 -9.36
CA ASN A 379 18.62 -18.19 -8.89
C ASN A 379 18.40 -19.64 -9.39
N PRO A 380 19.17 -20.11 -10.39
CA PRO A 380 19.06 -21.48 -10.90
C PRO A 380 19.23 -22.57 -9.83
N LYS A 381 20.03 -22.33 -8.79
CA LYS A 381 20.20 -23.29 -7.68
C LYS A 381 18.92 -23.39 -6.85
N SER A 382 18.25 -22.27 -6.58
CA SER A 382 16.97 -22.26 -5.88
C SER A 382 15.89 -23.00 -6.68
N VAL A 383 15.84 -22.81 -8.00
CA VAL A 383 14.93 -23.56 -8.88
C VAL A 383 15.20 -25.07 -8.80
N ALA A 384 16.48 -25.48 -8.84
CA ALA A 384 16.85 -26.89 -8.79
C ALA A 384 16.57 -27.55 -7.43
N SER A 385 16.65 -26.82 -6.33
CA SER A 385 16.43 -27.36 -4.98
C SER A 385 14.98 -27.23 -4.48
N PHE A 386 14.08 -26.62 -5.25
CA PHE A 386 12.76 -26.23 -4.75
C PHE A 386 11.89 -27.40 -4.27
N GLU A 387 11.98 -28.57 -4.91
CA GLU A 387 11.26 -29.76 -4.46
C GLU A 387 11.68 -30.17 -3.04
N HIS A 388 12.98 -30.12 -2.75
CA HIS A 388 13.50 -30.38 -1.40
C HIS A 388 13.10 -29.29 -0.39
N GLU A 389 13.07 -28.02 -0.80
CA GLU A 389 12.59 -26.91 0.04
C GLU A 389 11.13 -27.13 0.49
N ILE A 390 10.27 -27.60 -0.41
CA ILE A 390 8.87 -27.91 -0.12
C ILE A 390 8.78 -28.99 0.95
N GLU A 391 9.52 -30.08 0.80
CA GLU A 391 9.53 -31.18 1.78
C GLU A 391 10.03 -30.72 3.15
N ALA A 392 11.14 -29.98 3.18
CA ALA A 392 11.81 -29.59 4.41
C ALA A 392 11.05 -28.53 5.23
N TYR A 393 10.33 -27.61 4.57
CA TYR A 393 9.78 -26.41 5.21
C TYR A 393 8.25 -26.25 5.04
N SER A 394 7.54 -27.31 4.65
CA SER A 394 6.08 -27.30 4.43
C SER A 394 5.21 -26.94 5.65
N THR A 395 5.77 -26.92 6.86
CA THR A 395 5.03 -26.61 8.10
C THR A 395 4.69 -25.13 8.27
N VAL A 396 5.35 -24.23 7.55
CA VAL A 396 5.05 -22.79 7.56
C VAL A 396 3.87 -22.52 6.63
N PRO A 397 2.80 -21.82 7.07
CA PRO A 397 1.50 -21.82 6.38
C PRO A 397 1.49 -21.09 5.03
N TRP A 398 2.36 -20.11 4.85
CA TRP A 398 2.48 -19.33 3.62
C TRP A 398 3.93 -19.23 3.19
N LEU A 399 4.12 -19.20 1.88
CA LEU A 399 5.40 -18.96 1.23
C LEU A 399 5.27 -17.84 0.20
N VAL A 400 6.42 -17.34 -0.25
CA VAL A 400 6.50 -16.38 -1.36
C VAL A 400 7.39 -16.96 -2.44
N ILE A 401 6.88 -16.98 -3.66
CA ILE A 401 7.67 -17.23 -4.86
C ILE A 401 8.23 -15.89 -5.33
N SER A 402 9.56 -15.77 -5.37
CA SER A 402 10.25 -14.61 -5.90
C SER A 402 10.44 -14.76 -7.41
N GLY A 403 9.73 -13.95 -8.19
CA GLY A 403 9.81 -13.96 -9.65
C GLY A 403 10.77 -12.92 -10.21
N ASP A 404 10.84 -12.85 -11.54
CA ASP A 404 11.55 -11.77 -12.23
C ASP A 404 10.72 -10.48 -12.30
N SER A 405 9.44 -10.61 -12.64
CA SER A 405 8.48 -9.52 -12.83
C SER A 405 7.30 -9.59 -11.87
N MET A 406 7.12 -10.70 -11.14
CA MET A 406 6.06 -10.85 -10.16
C MET A 406 6.45 -11.72 -8.97
N ASN A 407 6.20 -11.21 -7.76
CA ASN A 407 6.23 -12.02 -6.54
C ASN A 407 4.83 -12.60 -6.27
N SER A 408 4.76 -13.83 -5.73
CA SER A 408 3.48 -14.51 -5.46
C SER A 408 3.43 -15.09 -4.06
N MET A 409 2.54 -14.57 -3.20
CA MET A 409 2.29 -15.13 -1.87
C MET A 409 1.17 -16.17 -1.94
N LEU A 410 1.52 -17.43 -1.65
CA LEU A 410 0.66 -18.60 -1.82
C LEU A 410 0.55 -19.40 -0.52
N ARG A 411 -0.51 -20.19 -0.38
CA ARG A 411 -0.59 -21.17 0.70
C ARG A 411 0.44 -22.26 0.47
N THR A 412 1.26 -22.55 1.47
CA THR A 412 2.27 -23.61 1.38
C THR A 412 1.62 -24.96 1.09
N ILE A 413 0.44 -25.23 1.65
CA ILE A 413 -0.27 -26.50 1.41
C ILE A 413 -0.75 -26.68 -0.04
N ASP A 414 -1.05 -25.59 -0.77
CA ASP A 414 -1.42 -25.69 -2.19
C ASP A 414 -0.21 -26.00 -3.08
N VAL A 415 0.98 -25.56 -2.65
CA VAL A 415 2.26 -25.84 -3.30
C VAL A 415 2.73 -27.26 -2.97
N TYR A 416 2.68 -27.66 -1.70
CA TYR A 416 3.03 -28.99 -1.22
C TYR A 416 2.19 -30.10 -1.89
N ASN A 417 0.90 -29.86 -2.08
CA ASN A 417 0.01 -30.81 -2.76
C ASN A 417 0.11 -30.77 -4.30
N SER A 418 1.04 -29.98 -4.85
CA SER A 418 1.31 -29.90 -6.29
C SER A 418 2.75 -30.34 -6.59
N LYS A 419 3.12 -30.31 -7.87
CA LYS A 419 4.49 -30.57 -8.32
C LYS A 419 5.26 -29.25 -8.38
N ALA A 420 6.53 -29.25 -7.95
CA ALA A 420 7.42 -28.09 -8.08
C ALA A 420 7.43 -27.51 -9.52
N SER A 421 7.40 -28.39 -10.52
CA SER A 421 7.35 -28.01 -11.94
C SER A 421 6.11 -27.21 -12.34
N GLU A 422 4.95 -27.46 -11.73
CA GLU A 422 3.72 -26.70 -12.01
C GLU A 422 3.87 -25.26 -11.52
N VAL A 423 4.38 -25.09 -10.30
CA VAL A 423 4.60 -23.78 -9.68
C VAL A 423 5.64 -22.96 -10.44
N ILE A 424 6.78 -23.59 -10.78
CA ILE A 424 7.85 -22.95 -11.56
C ILE A 424 7.32 -22.50 -12.93
N SER A 425 6.56 -23.36 -13.61
CA SER A 425 6.01 -23.04 -14.94
C SER A 425 4.98 -21.92 -14.89
N SER A 426 4.12 -21.91 -13.87
CA SER A 426 3.14 -20.86 -13.64
C SER A 426 3.80 -19.51 -13.37
N ALA A 427 4.77 -19.48 -12.45
CA ALA A 427 5.50 -18.26 -12.11
C ALA A 427 6.26 -17.69 -13.32
N ARG A 428 6.95 -18.54 -14.09
CA ARG A 428 7.60 -18.13 -15.35
C ARG A 428 6.62 -17.62 -16.40
N HIS A 429 5.43 -18.22 -16.49
CA HIS A 429 4.41 -17.75 -17.42
C HIS A 429 3.95 -16.33 -17.08
N PHE A 430 3.63 -16.06 -15.81
CA PHE A 430 3.14 -14.73 -15.42
C PHE A 430 4.23 -13.67 -15.48
N ASP A 431 5.48 -14.02 -15.18
CA ASP A 431 6.63 -13.13 -15.45
C ASP A 431 6.65 -12.73 -16.94
N ASN A 432 6.58 -13.71 -17.84
CA ASN A 432 6.58 -13.46 -19.28
C ASN A 432 5.32 -12.70 -19.74
N ALA A 433 4.16 -12.96 -19.15
CA ALA A 433 2.92 -12.26 -19.47
C ALA A 433 3.04 -10.76 -19.16
N ILE A 434 3.54 -10.40 -17.97
CA ILE A 434 3.76 -9.02 -17.58
C ILE A 434 4.71 -8.32 -18.55
N LYS A 435 5.82 -8.97 -18.94
CA LYS A 435 6.77 -8.42 -19.93
C LYS A 435 6.11 -8.16 -21.27
N VAL A 436 5.39 -9.14 -21.81
CA VAL A 436 4.66 -9.03 -23.07
C VAL A 436 3.61 -7.91 -23.00
N MET A 437 2.91 -7.77 -21.89
CA MET A 437 1.91 -6.71 -21.69
C MET A 437 2.56 -5.32 -21.64
N HIS A 438 3.70 -5.17 -20.96
CA HIS A 438 4.48 -3.92 -20.97
C HIS A 438 4.95 -3.57 -22.38
N ASN A 439 5.54 -4.53 -23.10
CA ASN A 439 6.01 -4.33 -24.47
C ASN A 439 4.85 -3.88 -25.37
N TYR A 440 3.69 -4.53 -25.26
CA TYR A 440 2.51 -4.26 -26.10
C TYR A 440 1.93 -2.86 -25.92
N ARG A 441 1.94 -2.33 -24.69
CA ARG A 441 1.52 -0.94 -24.42
C ARG A 441 2.65 0.08 -24.64
N GLY A 442 3.81 -0.35 -25.13
CA GLY A 442 4.95 0.54 -25.38
C GLY A 442 5.61 1.08 -24.11
N SER A 443 5.56 0.33 -23.00
CA SER A 443 6.39 0.58 -21.80
C SER A 443 7.54 -0.42 -21.75
N LEU A 444 8.62 -0.06 -21.07
CA LEU A 444 9.75 -0.95 -20.87
C LEU A 444 9.50 -1.81 -19.63
N TRP A 445 9.49 -3.13 -19.80
CA TRP A 445 9.32 -4.05 -18.68
C TRP A 445 10.52 -4.01 -17.75
N GLU A 446 11.70 -3.64 -18.26
CA GLU A 446 12.96 -3.53 -17.51
C GLU A 446 12.86 -2.48 -16.40
N GLU A 447 12.19 -1.37 -16.67
CA GLU A 447 12.00 -0.24 -15.77
C GLU A 447 10.70 -0.36 -14.96
N ALA A 448 9.86 -1.34 -15.27
CA ALA A 448 8.58 -1.51 -14.63
C ALA A 448 8.73 -2.06 -13.21
N ARG A 449 7.84 -1.60 -12.33
CA ARG A 449 7.70 -2.15 -10.99
C ARG A 449 7.35 -3.63 -11.06
N SER A 450 8.00 -4.46 -10.23
CA SER A 450 7.59 -5.86 -10.07
C SER A 450 6.18 -5.93 -9.48
N GLU A 451 5.31 -6.74 -10.07
CA GLU A 451 3.96 -7.01 -9.56
C GLU A 451 4.04 -7.87 -8.27
N LEU A 452 2.95 -7.87 -7.50
CA LEU A 452 2.79 -8.74 -6.35
C LEU A 452 1.37 -9.31 -6.33
N PHE A 453 1.29 -10.64 -6.43
CA PHE A 453 0.07 -11.40 -6.25
C PHE A 453 -0.07 -11.90 -4.82
N VAL A 454 -1.24 -11.69 -4.21
CA VAL A 454 -1.58 -12.28 -2.91
C VAL A 454 -2.95 -12.95 -2.99
N ALA A 455 -3.02 -14.17 -2.47
CA ALA A 455 -4.28 -14.88 -2.27
C ALA A 455 -4.75 -14.75 -0.82
N ASP A 456 -6.04 -14.54 -0.60
CA ASP A 456 -6.63 -14.46 0.74
C ASP A 456 -8.02 -15.10 0.78
N ILE A 457 -8.43 -15.59 1.95
CA ILE A 457 -9.78 -16.09 2.19
C ILE A 457 -10.86 -15.01 2.07
N GLN A 458 -10.52 -13.75 2.37
CA GLN A 458 -11.40 -12.62 2.12
C GLN A 458 -10.59 -11.40 1.68
N ILE A 459 -10.93 -10.91 0.50
CA ILE A 459 -10.33 -9.71 -0.12
C ILE A 459 -11.34 -8.55 -0.08
N SER A 460 -10.90 -7.35 -0.44
CA SER A 460 -11.71 -6.13 -0.32
C SER A 460 -12.91 -6.06 -1.27
N THR A 461 -12.85 -6.75 -2.42
CA THR A 461 -13.94 -6.81 -3.40
C THR A 461 -13.83 -7.98 -4.37
N GLY A 462 -14.99 -8.53 -4.78
CA GLY A 462 -15.10 -9.53 -5.85
C GLY A 462 -14.33 -10.83 -5.59
N ASN A 463 -13.93 -11.49 -6.69
CA ASN A 463 -13.10 -12.70 -6.68
C ASN A 463 -11.61 -12.41 -6.94
N GLY A 464 -11.29 -11.18 -7.30
CA GLY A 464 -9.95 -10.65 -7.51
C GLY A 464 -10.04 -9.19 -7.94
N HIS A 465 -9.05 -8.39 -7.57
CA HIS A 465 -9.02 -6.95 -7.88
C HIS A 465 -7.59 -6.43 -8.10
N PRO A 466 -7.43 -5.36 -8.90
CA PRO A 466 -6.13 -4.72 -9.13
C PRO A 466 -5.62 -4.02 -7.87
N GLY A 467 -4.35 -3.63 -7.89
CA GLY A 467 -3.69 -3.01 -6.75
C GLY A 467 -2.21 -3.37 -6.67
N TYR A 468 -1.58 -2.97 -5.58
CA TYR A 468 -0.21 -3.38 -5.25
C TYR A 468 -0.11 -3.69 -3.75
N PRO A 469 -0.36 -4.96 -3.34
CA PRO A 469 -0.59 -6.15 -4.16
C PRO A 469 -1.90 -6.13 -4.95
N TRP A 470 -1.94 -6.87 -6.05
CA TRP A 470 -3.21 -7.27 -6.66
C TRP A 470 -3.65 -8.60 -6.03
N MET A 471 -4.97 -8.74 -5.86
CA MET A 471 -5.54 -9.72 -4.95
C MET A 471 -6.35 -10.75 -5.71
N GLY A 472 -6.35 -11.99 -5.20
CA GLY A 472 -7.27 -13.04 -5.60
C GLY A 472 -7.85 -13.75 -4.37
N ILE A 473 -9.02 -14.34 -4.52
CA ILE A 473 -9.55 -15.23 -3.48
C ILE A 473 -8.68 -16.47 -3.32
N LEU A 474 -8.81 -17.16 -2.19
CA LEU A 474 -7.94 -18.27 -1.79
C LEU A 474 -7.83 -19.39 -2.84
N SER A 475 -8.86 -19.64 -3.63
CA SER A 475 -8.83 -20.64 -4.71
C SER A 475 -7.81 -20.29 -5.80
N TRP A 476 -7.44 -19.03 -5.96
CA TRP A 476 -6.43 -18.59 -6.93
C TRP A 476 -5.03 -19.08 -6.54
N SER A 477 -4.74 -19.25 -5.24
CA SER A 477 -3.51 -19.93 -4.79
C SER A 477 -3.42 -21.34 -5.37
N ARG A 478 -4.51 -22.10 -5.31
CA ARG A 478 -4.58 -23.44 -5.92
C ARG A 478 -4.54 -23.40 -7.45
N LEU A 479 -5.22 -22.45 -8.09
CA LEU A 479 -5.20 -22.32 -9.55
C LEU A 479 -3.78 -22.02 -10.08
N PHE A 480 -3.00 -21.24 -9.32
CA PHE A 480 -1.60 -20.97 -9.63
C PHE A 480 -0.75 -22.25 -9.66
N THR A 481 -1.07 -23.25 -8.84
CA THR A 481 -0.31 -24.51 -8.76
C THR A 481 -0.81 -25.61 -9.70
N LEU A 482 -1.82 -25.34 -10.55
CA LEU A 482 -2.42 -26.31 -11.50
C LEU A 482 -2.20 -25.90 -12.97
N TRP A 483 -0.98 -25.44 -13.28
CA TRP A 483 -0.67 -24.72 -14.51
C TRP A 483 -0.87 -25.53 -15.80
N SER A 484 -0.40 -26.78 -15.86
CA SER A 484 -0.51 -27.64 -17.05
C SER A 484 -1.98 -27.92 -17.42
N SER A 485 -2.84 -28.05 -16.41
CA SER A 485 -4.28 -28.20 -16.61
C SER A 485 -4.94 -26.89 -17.05
N SER A 486 -4.38 -25.76 -16.61
CA SER A 486 -4.87 -24.42 -16.92
C SER A 486 -4.60 -24.06 -18.37
N ILE A 487 -3.38 -24.30 -18.88
CA ILE A 487 -3.04 -24.04 -20.29
C ILE A 487 -3.98 -24.80 -21.24
N LYS A 488 -4.30 -26.07 -20.94
CA LYS A 488 -5.24 -26.87 -21.74
C LYS A 488 -6.64 -26.24 -21.86
N LYS A 489 -6.99 -25.33 -20.94
CA LYS A 489 -8.26 -24.61 -20.90
C LYS A 489 -8.14 -23.13 -21.33
N GLY A 490 -7.02 -22.76 -21.97
CA GLY A 490 -6.77 -21.37 -22.40
C GLY A 490 -6.04 -20.51 -21.36
N GLY A 491 -5.39 -21.13 -20.37
CA GLY A 491 -4.64 -20.44 -19.32
C GLY A 491 -5.53 -19.97 -18.16
N GLN A 492 -5.10 -18.91 -17.48
CA GLN A 492 -5.80 -18.30 -16.34
C GLN A 492 -6.20 -16.87 -16.69
N SER A 493 -7.28 -16.71 -17.47
CA SER A 493 -7.73 -15.40 -17.98
C SER A 493 -8.05 -14.40 -16.87
N GLY A 494 -8.50 -14.88 -15.69
CA GLY A 494 -8.73 -14.04 -14.50
C GLY A 494 -7.47 -13.35 -13.99
N PHE A 495 -6.32 -14.03 -14.03
CA PHE A 495 -5.03 -13.46 -13.61
C PHE A 495 -4.60 -12.36 -14.58
N VAL A 496 -4.61 -12.67 -15.88
CA VAL A 496 -4.28 -11.71 -16.95
C VAL A 496 -5.22 -10.51 -16.95
N ASN A 497 -6.51 -10.73 -16.65
CA ASN A 497 -7.49 -9.65 -16.48
C ASN A 497 -7.08 -8.68 -15.38
N THR A 498 -6.75 -9.19 -14.20
CA THR A 498 -6.40 -8.37 -13.03
C THR A 498 -5.09 -7.63 -13.24
N ILE A 499 -4.06 -8.29 -13.76
CA ILE A 499 -2.78 -7.64 -14.15
C ILE A 499 -3.07 -6.59 -15.25
N GLY A 500 -3.95 -6.90 -16.19
CA GLY A 500 -4.36 -6.01 -17.28
C GLY A 500 -5.02 -4.72 -16.79
N LYS A 501 -5.69 -4.75 -15.64
CA LYS A 501 -6.22 -3.55 -14.98
C LYS A 501 -5.10 -2.67 -14.43
N ASN A 502 -4.05 -3.23 -13.82
CA ASN A 502 -2.85 -2.48 -13.40
C ASN A 502 -2.13 -1.85 -14.60
N LEU A 503 -2.13 -2.54 -15.75
CA LEU A 503 -1.43 -2.14 -16.97
C LEU A 503 -2.34 -1.48 -18.01
N GLN A 504 -3.55 -1.05 -17.62
CA GLN A 504 -4.54 -0.51 -18.54
C GLN A 504 -4.02 0.77 -19.22
N VAL A 505 -4.36 0.93 -20.51
CA VAL A 505 -3.97 2.10 -21.31
C VAL A 505 -5.12 3.10 -21.31
N VAL A 506 -5.18 3.93 -20.27
CA VAL A 506 -6.29 4.89 -20.04
C VAL A 506 -6.46 5.85 -21.20
N GLU A 507 -5.38 6.20 -21.89
CA GLU A 507 -5.34 7.04 -23.09
C GLU A 507 -6.05 6.40 -24.30
N ALA A 508 -6.19 5.06 -24.32
CA ALA A 508 -6.88 4.30 -25.34
C ALA A 508 -8.15 3.61 -24.82
N THR A 509 -8.50 3.79 -23.54
CA THR A 509 -9.77 3.31 -22.98
C THR A 509 -10.91 4.18 -23.51
N LEU A 510 -11.65 3.63 -24.47
CA LEU A 510 -12.83 4.27 -25.08
C LEU A 510 -14.05 4.21 -24.16
N LYS A 511 -15.14 4.88 -24.53
CA LYS A 511 -16.41 4.89 -23.78
C LYS A 511 -16.82 3.49 -23.32
N GLY A 512 -17.09 3.30 -22.03
CA GLY A 512 -17.47 2.00 -21.47
C GLY A 512 -16.38 0.92 -21.51
N GLY A 513 -15.12 1.31 -21.76
CA GLY A 513 -13.99 0.40 -21.97
C GLY A 513 -13.22 0.00 -20.72
N ASP A 514 -13.64 0.42 -19.51
CA ASP A 514 -12.91 0.19 -18.25
C ASP A 514 -12.75 -1.30 -17.89
N GLU A 515 -13.70 -2.12 -18.36
CA GLU A 515 -13.68 -3.59 -18.22
C GLU A 515 -13.42 -4.30 -19.56
N VAL A 516 -13.00 -3.55 -20.59
CA VAL A 516 -12.71 -4.06 -21.93
C VAL A 516 -11.23 -3.96 -22.27
N THR A 517 -10.60 -2.82 -22.01
CA THR A 517 -9.21 -2.55 -22.45
C THR A 517 -8.21 -3.44 -21.71
N ASN A 518 -8.43 -3.66 -20.41
CA ASN A 518 -7.71 -4.63 -19.58
C ASN A 518 -7.78 -6.07 -20.11
N VAL A 519 -8.91 -6.51 -20.69
CA VAL A 519 -9.05 -7.89 -21.21
C VAL A 519 -8.51 -8.07 -22.63
N VAL A 520 -8.13 -6.99 -23.33
CA VAL A 520 -7.42 -7.09 -24.63
C VAL A 520 -6.10 -7.86 -24.47
N TYR A 521 -5.42 -7.72 -23.33
CA TYR A 521 -4.20 -8.47 -23.04
C TYR A 521 -4.40 -9.99 -23.04
N GLN A 522 -5.62 -10.50 -22.79
CA GLN A 522 -5.89 -11.94 -22.90
C GLN A 522 -5.75 -12.44 -24.33
N LEU A 523 -6.15 -11.63 -25.31
CA LEU A 523 -5.95 -11.96 -26.73
C LEU A 523 -4.45 -12.03 -27.04
N LEU A 524 -3.69 -11.03 -26.58
CA LEU A 524 -2.25 -10.99 -26.81
C LEU A 524 -1.52 -12.15 -26.13
N VAL A 525 -1.73 -12.37 -24.84
CA VAL A 525 -1.04 -13.42 -24.06
C VAL A 525 -1.40 -14.80 -24.61
N GLY A 526 -2.67 -15.03 -24.97
CA GLY A 526 -3.12 -16.26 -25.60
C GLY A 526 -2.42 -16.56 -26.92
N ASP A 527 -2.27 -15.55 -27.78
CA ASP A 527 -1.54 -15.69 -29.06
C ASP A 527 -0.03 -15.88 -28.83
N VAL A 528 0.62 -14.90 -28.21
CA VAL A 528 2.08 -14.79 -28.17
C VAL A 528 2.75 -15.82 -27.24
N LEU A 529 2.13 -16.15 -26.10
CA LEU A 529 2.72 -17.03 -25.08
C LEU A 529 2.12 -18.44 -25.05
N LEU A 530 0.85 -18.60 -25.42
CA LEU A 530 0.19 -19.90 -25.41
C LEU A 530 0.02 -20.52 -26.80
N GLY A 531 0.32 -19.79 -27.88
CA GLY A 531 0.18 -20.28 -29.26
C GLY A 531 -1.27 -20.58 -29.64
N LEU A 532 -2.23 -19.93 -28.98
CA LEU A 532 -3.66 -20.09 -29.26
C LEU A 532 -4.08 -19.15 -30.40
N ASN A 533 -5.30 -19.36 -30.92
CA ASN A 533 -5.94 -18.41 -31.83
C ASN A 533 -7.12 -17.71 -31.13
N PRO A 534 -6.87 -16.65 -30.34
CA PRO A 534 -7.91 -15.95 -29.57
C PRO A 534 -8.78 -15.01 -30.44
N TYR A 535 -8.48 -14.92 -31.74
CA TYR A 535 -9.17 -14.07 -32.70
C TYR A 535 -10.39 -14.74 -33.36
N GLN A 536 -11.02 -15.69 -32.64
CA GLN A 536 -12.25 -16.38 -33.06
C GLN A 536 -13.39 -16.12 -32.06
N GLY A 537 -14.63 -16.30 -32.51
CA GLY A 537 -15.82 -16.13 -31.68
C GLY A 537 -16.54 -14.81 -31.93
N ASP A 538 -17.13 -14.24 -30.87
CA ASP A 538 -17.92 -13.00 -30.98
C ASP A 538 -17.04 -11.80 -31.36
N MET A 539 -17.45 -11.12 -32.43
CA MET A 539 -16.80 -9.92 -32.97
C MET A 539 -17.48 -8.62 -32.51
N ASP A 540 -18.39 -8.69 -31.53
CA ASP A 540 -19.16 -7.54 -31.02
C ASP A 540 -20.07 -6.93 -32.11
N THR A 541 -20.47 -7.73 -33.10
CA THR A 541 -21.35 -7.27 -34.20
C THR A 541 -22.79 -7.06 -33.77
N GLY A 542 -23.20 -7.58 -32.61
CA GLY A 542 -24.54 -7.34 -32.05
C GLY A 542 -24.83 -5.84 -31.85
N LYS A 543 -23.80 -5.01 -31.62
CA LYS A 543 -23.93 -3.55 -31.52
C LYS A 543 -24.28 -2.87 -32.83
N TRP A 544 -24.09 -3.54 -33.97
CA TRP A 544 -24.41 -2.98 -35.28
C TRP A 544 -25.91 -2.76 -35.48
N SER A 545 -26.77 -3.44 -34.74
CA SER A 545 -28.22 -3.17 -34.76
C SER A 545 -28.61 -1.87 -34.07
N SER A 546 -27.72 -1.26 -33.29
CA SER A 546 -27.98 0.02 -32.62
C SER A 546 -27.66 1.21 -33.52
N SER A 547 -28.28 2.36 -33.23
CA SER A 547 -27.91 3.68 -33.75
C SER A 547 -27.08 4.52 -32.76
N LYS A 548 -26.90 4.04 -31.53
CA LYS A 548 -26.20 4.77 -30.45
C LYS A 548 -24.77 4.25 -30.27
N TYR A 549 -23.87 5.16 -29.89
CA TYR A 549 -22.51 4.82 -29.48
C TYR A 549 -22.45 4.43 -28.01
N TYR A 550 -22.19 3.14 -27.77
CA TYR A 550 -21.96 2.56 -26.44
C TYR A 550 -20.48 2.25 -26.17
N GLY A 551 -19.59 2.54 -27.13
CA GLY A 551 -18.21 2.07 -27.12
C GLY A 551 -18.05 0.62 -27.57
N PRO A 552 -16.84 0.22 -27.99
CA PRO A 552 -16.56 -1.15 -28.41
C PRO A 552 -16.43 -2.11 -27.23
N GLY A 553 -16.83 -3.37 -27.43
CA GLY A 553 -16.54 -4.50 -26.55
C GLY A 553 -15.26 -5.23 -26.97
N LEU A 554 -14.91 -6.32 -26.27
CA LEU A 554 -13.72 -7.12 -26.59
C LEU A 554 -13.76 -7.69 -28.02
N GLY A 555 -14.96 -8.02 -28.52
CA GLY A 555 -15.14 -8.54 -29.88
C GLY A 555 -14.68 -7.57 -30.98
N TYR A 556 -14.76 -6.26 -30.77
CA TYR A 556 -14.23 -5.28 -31.71
C TYR A 556 -12.69 -5.39 -31.82
N TYR A 557 -11.98 -5.46 -30.69
CA TYR A 557 -10.53 -5.65 -30.68
C TYR A 557 -10.13 -7.02 -31.22
N ARG A 558 -10.95 -8.04 -30.96
CA ARG A 558 -10.80 -9.37 -31.56
C ARG A 558 -10.89 -9.32 -33.07
N TYR A 559 -11.85 -8.57 -33.61
CA TYR A 559 -12.05 -8.45 -35.05
C TYR A 559 -10.91 -7.68 -35.73
N LEU A 560 -10.44 -6.59 -35.10
CA LEU A 560 -9.22 -5.90 -35.53
C LEU A 560 -8.02 -6.86 -35.56
N GLY A 561 -7.84 -7.67 -34.52
CA GLY A 561 -6.78 -8.70 -34.49
C GLY A 561 -6.95 -9.78 -35.56
N LYS A 562 -8.18 -10.25 -35.81
CA LYS A 562 -8.49 -11.22 -36.87
C LYS A 562 -8.13 -10.68 -38.24
N LEU A 563 -8.45 -9.43 -38.52
CA LEU A 563 -8.21 -8.78 -39.82
C LEU A 563 -6.75 -8.38 -39.99
N PHE A 564 -6.18 -7.66 -39.02
CA PHE A 564 -4.91 -6.95 -39.18
C PHE A 564 -3.78 -7.49 -38.29
N GLY A 565 -4.05 -8.43 -37.37
CA GLY A 565 -3.08 -8.93 -36.41
C GLY A 565 -2.97 -8.07 -35.14
N TYR A 566 -2.34 -8.60 -34.09
CA TYR A 566 -2.20 -7.89 -32.81
C TYR A 566 -1.43 -6.58 -32.92
N GLY A 567 -0.54 -6.44 -33.92
CA GLY A 567 0.28 -5.25 -34.12
C GLY A 567 -0.53 -3.97 -34.27
N LEU A 568 -1.72 -4.04 -34.87
CA LEU A 568 -2.60 -2.88 -35.03
C LEU A 568 -2.98 -2.25 -33.68
N VAL A 569 -3.52 -3.07 -32.77
CA VAL A 569 -4.00 -2.60 -31.47
C VAL A 569 -2.83 -2.21 -30.57
N GLY A 570 -1.73 -2.98 -30.57
CA GLY A 570 -0.54 -2.67 -29.77
C GLY A 570 0.15 -1.37 -30.20
N ASN A 571 0.27 -1.13 -31.52
CA ASN A 571 0.78 0.15 -32.02
C ASN A 571 -0.16 1.30 -31.64
N GLY A 572 -1.48 1.08 -31.69
CA GLY A 572 -2.48 2.04 -31.21
C GLY A 572 -2.30 2.42 -29.74
N PHE A 573 -2.13 1.43 -28.85
CA PHE A 573 -1.86 1.66 -27.43
C PHE A 573 -0.56 2.43 -27.20
N THR A 574 0.50 2.05 -27.91
CA THR A 574 1.80 2.73 -27.82
C THR A 574 1.69 4.21 -28.20
N GLU A 575 0.99 4.53 -29.29
CA GLU A 575 0.82 5.92 -29.72
C GLU A 575 -0.13 6.70 -28.81
N ALA A 576 -1.18 6.08 -28.27
CA ALA A 576 -2.08 6.74 -27.33
C ALA A 576 -1.34 7.18 -26.06
N ARG A 577 -0.46 6.35 -25.50
CA ARG A 577 0.35 6.71 -24.33
C ARG A 577 1.35 7.83 -24.58
N LYS A 578 1.83 7.99 -25.81
CA LYS A 578 2.76 9.07 -26.17
C LYS A 578 2.04 10.41 -26.33
N ASN A 579 0.79 10.39 -26.81
CA ASN A 579 0.05 11.62 -27.16
C ASN A 579 -0.99 12.02 -26.11
N SER A 580 -1.42 11.08 -25.26
CA SER A 580 -2.33 11.27 -24.12
C SER A 580 -3.58 12.11 -24.44
N PRO A 581 -4.46 11.66 -25.37
CA PRO A 581 -5.73 12.34 -25.65
C PRO A 581 -6.58 12.53 -24.36
N PRO A 582 -7.03 13.77 -24.08
CA PRO A 582 -7.45 14.15 -22.72
C PRO A 582 -8.89 13.75 -22.37
N ASN A 583 -9.80 13.64 -23.35
CA ASN A 583 -11.22 13.39 -23.13
C ASN A 583 -11.76 12.30 -24.09
N GLU A 584 -12.98 11.83 -23.86
CA GLU A 584 -13.56 10.72 -24.63
C GLU A 584 -13.66 11.00 -26.14
N PRO A 585 -14.20 12.14 -26.63
CA PRO A 585 -14.21 12.46 -28.05
C PRO A 585 -12.83 12.45 -28.70
N ASP A 586 -11.82 13.00 -28.01
CA ASP A 586 -10.44 13.02 -28.50
C ASP A 586 -9.83 11.63 -28.55
N LYS A 587 -10.07 10.79 -27.53
CA LYS A 587 -9.64 9.38 -27.51
C LYS A 587 -10.24 8.60 -28.67
N THR A 588 -11.55 8.77 -28.90
CA THR A 588 -12.26 8.09 -29.99
C THR A 588 -11.72 8.50 -31.35
N ASN A 589 -11.54 9.79 -31.60
CA ASN A 589 -11.04 10.29 -32.88
C ASN A 589 -9.55 9.96 -33.10
N PHE A 590 -8.74 10.06 -32.06
CA PHE A 590 -7.35 9.61 -32.07
C PHE A 590 -7.27 8.13 -32.43
N TRP A 591 -8.07 7.29 -31.78
CA TRP A 591 -8.09 5.85 -32.01
C TRP A 591 -8.43 5.52 -33.46
N VAL A 592 -9.55 6.03 -33.98
CA VAL A 592 -9.99 5.78 -35.37
C VAL A 592 -8.93 6.25 -36.36
N ARG A 593 -8.40 7.46 -36.18
CA ARG A 593 -7.33 7.99 -37.04
C ARG A 593 -6.11 7.08 -37.00
N ARG A 594 -5.70 6.61 -35.81
CA ARG A 594 -4.55 5.72 -35.67
C ARG A 594 -4.80 4.38 -36.35
N MET A 595 -5.98 3.78 -36.22
CA MET A 595 -6.32 2.55 -36.94
C MET A 595 -6.20 2.72 -38.46
N CYS A 596 -6.65 3.86 -39.02
CA CYS A 596 -6.47 4.14 -40.44
C CYS A 596 -4.98 4.23 -40.83
N MET A 597 -4.19 5.02 -40.09
CA MET A 597 -2.78 5.25 -40.41
C MET A 597 -1.92 3.98 -40.26
N GLU A 598 -2.19 3.15 -39.25
CA GLU A 598 -1.48 1.87 -39.02
C GLU A 598 -1.76 0.83 -40.10
N THR A 599 -3.01 0.77 -40.57
CA THR A 599 -3.40 -0.20 -41.61
C THR A 599 -3.09 0.28 -43.02
N GLY A 600 -2.92 1.59 -43.21
CA GLY A 600 -2.86 2.20 -44.53
C GLY A 600 -4.20 2.23 -45.27
N TYR A 601 -5.31 1.88 -44.59
CA TYR A 601 -6.64 1.88 -45.16
C TYR A 601 -7.57 2.90 -44.49
N ASN A 602 -8.54 3.41 -45.24
CA ASN A 602 -9.66 4.10 -44.67
C ASN A 602 -10.59 3.09 -43.98
N LEU A 603 -10.57 3.09 -42.64
CA LEU A 603 -11.42 2.24 -41.80
C LEU A 603 -12.64 2.99 -41.22
N VAL A 604 -12.92 4.22 -41.65
CA VAL A 604 -14.12 4.95 -41.21
C VAL A 604 -15.40 4.13 -41.44
N PRO A 605 -15.61 3.47 -42.61
CA PRO A 605 -16.80 2.65 -42.83
C PRO A 605 -16.92 1.51 -41.81
N PHE A 606 -15.80 0.86 -41.49
CA PHE A 606 -15.75 -0.20 -40.47
C PHE A 606 -16.17 0.33 -39.09
N HIS A 607 -15.62 1.45 -38.63
CA HIS A 607 -15.93 2.03 -37.33
C HIS A 607 -17.35 2.58 -37.22
N LYS A 608 -17.94 3.04 -38.34
CA LYS A 608 -19.37 3.44 -38.40
C LYS A 608 -20.31 2.29 -38.06
N MET A 609 -19.92 1.03 -38.26
CA MET A 609 -20.76 -0.11 -37.87
C MET A 609 -20.97 -0.20 -36.35
N TRP A 610 -19.99 0.24 -35.55
CA TRP A 610 -20.09 0.40 -34.09
C TRP A 610 -20.57 1.78 -33.64
N ASN A 611 -21.04 2.61 -34.59
CA ASN A 611 -21.55 3.96 -34.36
C ASN A 611 -20.54 4.91 -33.69
N PHE A 612 -19.24 4.76 -33.97
CA PHE A 612 -18.23 5.69 -33.44
C PHE A 612 -18.53 7.15 -33.81
N PRO A 613 -18.47 8.12 -32.87
CA PRO A 613 -18.61 9.55 -33.15
C PRO A 613 -17.33 10.10 -33.79
N ILE A 614 -17.23 9.94 -35.11
CA ILE A 614 -16.07 10.34 -35.92
C ILE A 614 -16.24 11.80 -36.36
N SER A 615 -15.24 12.63 -36.09
CA SER A 615 -15.21 14.03 -36.52
C SER A 615 -14.88 14.16 -38.00
N ASP A 616 -15.26 15.31 -38.58
CA ASP A 616 -14.95 15.64 -39.98
C ASP A 616 -13.45 15.58 -40.27
N ASP A 617 -12.60 16.01 -39.34
CA ASP A 617 -11.16 16.02 -39.50
C ASP A 617 -10.59 14.59 -39.54
N THR A 618 -11.08 13.70 -38.68
CA THR A 618 -10.71 12.28 -38.70
C THR A 618 -11.18 11.63 -40.00
N GLN A 619 -12.40 11.94 -40.44
CA GLN A 619 -12.95 11.43 -41.70
C GLN A 619 -12.11 11.89 -42.90
N LYS A 620 -11.79 13.19 -43.01
CA LYS A 620 -10.94 13.75 -44.06
C LYS A 620 -9.54 13.15 -44.04
N ALA A 621 -8.96 12.92 -42.87
CA ALA A 621 -7.64 12.30 -42.73
C ALA A 621 -7.64 10.85 -43.25
N CYS A 622 -8.64 10.04 -42.88
CA CYS A 622 -8.75 8.65 -43.33
C CYS A 622 -9.16 8.54 -44.81
N MET A 623 -9.99 9.43 -45.34
CA MET A 623 -10.45 9.39 -46.75
C MET A 623 -9.35 9.50 -47.80
N ARG A 624 -8.15 9.97 -47.41
CA ARG A 624 -6.96 10.00 -48.29
C ARG A 624 -6.36 8.62 -48.55
N LEU A 625 -6.78 7.60 -47.78
CA LEU A 625 -6.31 6.23 -47.86
C LEU A 625 -7.29 5.36 -48.66
N PRO A 626 -6.82 4.27 -49.30
CA PRO A 626 -7.69 3.30 -49.97
C PRO A 626 -8.71 2.73 -48.98
N CYS A 627 -9.96 2.56 -49.41
CA CYS A 627 -10.98 2.02 -48.51
C CYS A 627 -10.83 0.50 -48.32
N PHE A 628 -11.06 0.02 -47.10
CA PHE A 628 -11.20 -1.40 -46.79
C PHE A 628 -12.43 -1.65 -45.93
N PHE A 629 -13.18 -2.70 -46.26
CA PHE A 629 -14.28 -3.21 -45.44
C PHE A 629 -14.43 -4.72 -45.66
N PRO A 630 -14.34 -5.55 -44.62
CA PRO A 630 -14.28 -7.01 -44.78
C PRO A 630 -15.55 -7.58 -45.43
N ASP A 631 -15.40 -8.65 -46.20
CA ASP A 631 -16.49 -9.50 -46.67
C ASP A 631 -16.41 -10.89 -46.04
N ASP A 632 -17.15 -11.08 -44.96
CA ASP A 632 -17.16 -12.31 -44.17
C ASP A 632 -18.54 -12.64 -43.59
N GLU A 633 -18.63 -13.77 -42.89
CA GLU A 633 -19.87 -14.26 -42.28
C GLU A 633 -20.56 -13.26 -41.32
N TYR A 634 -19.82 -12.33 -40.71
CA TYR A 634 -20.39 -11.34 -39.81
C TYR A 634 -21.01 -10.19 -40.61
N THR A 635 -20.32 -9.71 -41.63
CA THR A 635 -20.84 -8.65 -42.51
C THR A 635 -22.04 -9.08 -43.33
N GLN A 636 -22.09 -10.34 -43.76
CA GLN A 636 -23.22 -10.90 -44.51
C GLN A 636 -24.53 -10.88 -43.72
N LYS A 637 -24.48 -11.06 -42.39
CA LYS A 637 -25.66 -10.98 -41.50
C LYS A 637 -26.27 -9.57 -41.43
N TYR A 638 -25.51 -8.54 -41.80
CA TYR A 638 -25.91 -7.13 -41.71
C TYR A 638 -25.86 -6.41 -43.07
N LYS A 639 -26.02 -7.15 -44.17
CA LYS A 639 -25.84 -6.66 -45.55
C LYS A 639 -26.52 -5.32 -45.83
N SER A 640 -27.77 -5.12 -45.42
CA SER A 640 -28.49 -3.85 -45.63
C SER A 640 -27.79 -2.65 -44.96
N LYS A 641 -27.32 -2.79 -43.72
CA LYS A 641 -26.57 -1.72 -43.02
C LYS A 641 -25.19 -1.53 -43.65
N VAL A 642 -24.52 -2.62 -44.02
CA VAL A 642 -23.22 -2.57 -44.70
C VAL A 642 -23.33 -1.81 -46.03
N ASP A 643 -24.31 -2.14 -46.86
CA ASP A 643 -24.54 -1.48 -48.16
C ASP A 643 -24.85 0.01 -47.98
N ALA A 644 -25.66 0.37 -46.97
CA ALA A 644 -25.94 1.77 -46.63
C ALA A 644 -24.68 2.54 -46.25
N VAL A 645 -23.83 1.98 -45.38
CA VAL A 645 -22.57 2.59 -44.96
C VAL A 645 -21.61 2.70 -46.14
N LEU A 646 -21.48 1.66 -46.98
CA LEU A 646 -20.57 1.68 -48.13
C LEU A 646 -21.00 2.61 -49.25
N LYS A 647 -22.29 2.89 -49.39
CA LYS A 647 -22.80 3.87 -50.37
C LYS A 647 -22.24 5.27 -50.14
N GLU A 648 -22.01 5.66 -48.89
CA GLU A 648 -21.35 6.92 -48.54
C GLU A 648 -19.89 7.00 -49.03
N PHE A 649 -19.28 5.85 -49.33
CA PHE A 649 -17.90 5.70 -49.81
C PHE A 649 -17.84 5.12 -51.23
N GLN A 650 -18.93 5.29 -52.00
CA GLN A 650 -19.06 4.91 -53.42
C GLN A 650 -18.80 3.43 -53.71
N GLY A 651 -18.89 2.54 -52.72
CA GLY A 651 -18.72 1.09 -52.90
C GLY A 651 -17.30 0.61 -53.25
N ASN A 652 -16.31 1.49 -53.35
CA ASN A 652 -14.94 1.19 -53.83
C ASN A 652 -14.00 0.62 -52.75
N CYS A 653 -14.53 -0.07 -51.74
CA CYS A 653 -13.72 -0.61 -50.65
C CYS A 653 -13.18 -1.99 -51.00
N SER A 654 -11.87 -2.21 -50.77
CA SER A 654 -11.29 -3.54 -50.82
C SER A 654 -11.99 -4.45 -49.79
N ARG A 655 -12.33 -5.68 -50.22
CA ARG A 655 -13.21 -6.61 -49.49
C ARG A 655 -12.47 -7.80 -48.88
N SER A 656 -11.25 -8.08 -49.32
CA SER A 656 -10.50 -9.28 -48.93
C SER A 656 -9.02 -8.99 -48.75
N ASN A 657 -8.33 -9.88 -48.03
CA ASN A 657 -6.87 -9.90 -47.86
C ASN A 657 -6.24 -8.56 -47.42
N PRO A 658 -6.67 -7.97 -46.28
CA PRO A 658 -5.97 -6.81 -45.74
C PRO A 658 -4.55 -7.19 -45.32
N ASN A 659 -3.61 -6.26 -45.49
CA ASN A 659 -2.25 -6.42 -44.98
C ASN A 659 -2.26 -6.55 -43.45
N LYS A 660 -1.47 -7.49 -42.92
CA LYS A 660 -1.23 -7.61 -41.47
C LYS A 660 -0.32 -6.47 -41.02
N VAL A 661 -0.75 -5.78 -39.97
CA VAL A 661 0.03 -4.72 -39.32
C VAL A 661 1.10 -5.36 -38.45
N VAL A 662 2.34 -5.06 -38.78
CA VAL A 662 3.50 -5.48 -37.98
C VAL A 662 3.56 -4.62 -36.72
N PHE A 663 3.70 -5.26 -35.56
CA PHE A 663 3.96 -4.55 -34.32
C PHE A 663 5.35 -3.90 -34.38
N ARG A 664 5.44 -2.60 -34.08
CA ARG A 664 6.71 -1.85 -34.21
C ARG A 664 7.73 -2.17 -33.13
N GLY A 665 7.28 -2.63 -31.97
CA GLY A 665 8.15 -3.03 -30.87
C GLY A 665 8.58 -4.49 -30.97
N ASP A 666 9.51 -4.90 -30.12
CA ASP A 666 9.78 -6.31 -29.87
C ASP A 666 8.80 -6.82 -28.82
N ILE A 667 7.75 -7.52 -29.26
CA ILE A 667 6.72 -8.04 -28.36
C ILE A 667 7.26 -9.10 -27.39
N LYS A 668 8.29 -9.86 -27.80
CA LYS A 668 8.92 -10.92 -27.00
C LYS A 668 10.15 -10.45 -26.25
N ARG A 669 10.44 -9.15 -26.23
CA ARG A 669 11.55 -8.58 -25.46
C ARG A 669 11.48 -9.04 -24.01
N GLY A 670 12.55 -9.68 -23.55
CA GLY A 670 12.68 -10.21 -22.19
C GLY A 670 11.93 -11.51 -21.89
N VAL A 671 11.20 -12.09 -22.86
CA VAL A 671 10.53 -13.38 -22.67
C VAL A 671 11.58 -14.48 -22.53
N GLY A 672 11.49 -15.26 -21.45
CA GLY A 672 12.45 -16.32 -21.14
C GLY A 672 13.80 -15.83 -20.61
N THR A 673 14.05 -14.52 -20.59
CA THR A 673 15.19 -13.95 -19.86
C THR A 673 14.83 -13.81 -18.39
N VAL A 674 15.83 -13.83 -17.53
CA VAL A 674 15.68 -13.57 -16.10
C VAL A 674 16.72 -12.54 -15.70
N ARG A 675 16.33 -11.53 -14.92
CA ARG A 675 17.28 -10.54 -14.40
C ARG A 675 18.31 -11.19 -13.47
N PRO A 676 19.45 -10.52 -13.22
CA PRO A 676 20.36 -10.92 -12.17
C PRO A 676 19.64 -11.11 -10.83
N GLN A 677 20.08 -12.11 -10.07
CA GLN A 677 19.66 -12.31 -8.69
C GLN A 677 19.95 -11.05 -7.88
N ASN A 678 18.96 -10.60 -7.12
CA ASN A 678 19.01 -9.38 -6.31
C ASN A 678 18.75 -9.64 -4.81
N ILE A 679 18.37 -10.87 -4.45
CA ILE A 679 18.11 -11.30 -3.07
C ILE A 679 19.04 -12.48 -2.76
N PHE A 680 19.86 -12.34 -1.72
CA PHE A 680 20.82 -13.35 -1.28
C PHE A 680 20.52 -13.72 0.18
N LEU A 681 20.12 -14.97 0.42
CA LEU A 681 19.71 -15.45 1.74
C LEU A 681 20.71 -16.49 2.25
N THR A 682 21.19 -16.30 3.47
CA THR A 682 22.02 -17.26 4.20
C THR A 682 21.32 -17.65 5.50
N PHE A 683 20.79 -18.86 5.55
CA PHE A 683 20.10 -19.41 6.71
C PHE A 683 21.12 -20.03 7.69
N LYS A 684 20.95 -19.76 8.99
CA LYS A 684 21.81 -20.20 10.10
C LYS A 684 21.03 -21.00 11.13
#